data_AF-A0A836EBH5-F1
#
_entry.id   AF-A0A836EBH5-F1
#
_cell.length_a   1.000
_cell.length_b   1.000
_cell.length_c   1.000
_cell.angle_alpha   90.00
_cell.angle_beta   90.00
_cell.angle_gamma   90.00
#
_symmetry.space_group_name_H-M   'P 1'
#
loop_
_entity.id
_entity.type
_entity.pdbx_description
1 polymer ?
#
loop_
_entity_poly.entity_id
_entity_poly.type
_entity_poly.pdbx_seq_one_letter_code
_entity_poly.pdbx_strand_id
1 'polypeptide(L)'
;MSAHMSNMAELIAIPLKKPSDVDVVKPLTNVIQSTYSGTGKDYTEAVAEFGKLRNNALWRAFEKYESSLQVIYSYYDQLCALEGKIPAHELQIPFKWKDAFDRTIFGGKLSLTISTLAYEKVCVLFNIAALQSSVAATQSLDSDEGLKLSAKLFQQSAGILNHLKGNVMMAIQQDPTPDITPETLGALSALMLAQAQEIFVHKAIHDSMKDGIIARLAAQAEELYADALKLFQKEIFRAFWDKEWVPLIAGKQAGYRAMAEFYQSLVCKNNKSIGEEIARLEHAVELFKAAQQRSNKPHLFQDYANKAQRNLTEVKKDNDFIYHERIPDIKNVQAIGRAIVAKLLPLPEVFSTDFKDLFAELLPLNIRHALSAYENRRNELVNYEISNLREMTQLLNSVLASLNLPAAIEDTSGTEIPESLLDKALSVRELGGIKTLEESMKELPDLLQRNKELLDESERMLQEERDSDNQLREQFKERWKRTPSARLTEQFTNNLQKYREIINNAVTADKVVREKYESHKEGIEILKSNAVIKLRKLMEDVTTLKTVRDTIENEFKFAANDMKTTFLSALAKDGAIDEPNISVESLGKCYGPLQKQVRESIAQQEKLVAEIQSCHAEFTNEQVGSGSSREAMLCKLASAYDAFKELKNNLVEGAKFYNDLTQLLVVFQNKISDFCFARKTEKEELLKDLTTNLSQTGPAATPSIPSHHSSGPPGINPTPEVAAPSPQLPYPIQHQGGMPIPYGATPGTPYPTYVPPPMPTAYNPYATMPYPTQAGYNPYQSMPQAPYGGYATLPRYGGTQPPHGQNPW
;
A
#
# COMPACT_ATOMS: atom_id res chain seq x y z
N MET A 1 -16.28 19.38 -52.30
CA MET A 1 -16.28 19.81 -50.88
C MET A 1 -17.69 20.05 -50.32
N SER A 2 -18.59 20.77 -51.00
CA SER A 2 -19.91 21.17 -50.43
C SER A 2 -20.97 20.06 -50.17
N ALA A 3 -20.62 18.77 -50.24
CA ALA A 3 -21.58 17.66 -50.15
C ALA A 3 -21.49 16.82 -48.85
N HIS A 4 -20.42 16.97 -48.05
CA HIS A 4 -20.19 16.15 -46.86
C HIS A 4 -20.73 16.73 -45.54
N MET A 5 -21.30 17.94 -45.54
CA MET A 5 -21.84 18.58 -44.33
C MET A 5 -23.28 18.15 -43.97
N SER A 6 -23.84 17.15 -44.65
CA SER A 6 -25.28 16.82 -44.57
C SER A 6 -25.67 15.89 -43.40
N ASN A 7 -24.73 15.13 -42.83
CA ASN A 7 -25.04 14.02 -41.90
C ASN A 7 -24.57 14.22 -40.44
N MET A 8 -24.04 15.39 -40.08
CA MET A 8 -23.74 15.69 -38.67
C MET A 8 -25.00 16.22 -37.98
N ALA A 9 -25.54 15.49 -36.99
CA ALA A 9 -26.54 16.07 -36.10
C ALA A 9 -25.90 17.17 -35.27
N GLU A 10 -26.63 18.28 -35.11
CA GLU A 10 -26.17 19.45 -34.36
C GLU A 10 -26.26 19.20 -32.85
N LEU A 11 -25.38 18.35 -32.34
CA LEU A 11 -25.32 17.93 -30.94
C LEU A 11 -24.56 18.99 -30.11
N ILE A 12 -25.07 19.32 -28.93
CA ILE A 12 -24.38 20.24 -28.01
C ILE A 12 -23.34 19.45 -27.21
N ALA A 13 -22.12 19.99 -27.13
CA ALA A 13 -21.06 19.50 -26.26
C ALA A 13 -20.79 20.51 -25.15
N ILE A 14 -20.63 20.03 -23.92
CA ILE A 14 -20.35 20.84 -22.75
C ILE A 14 -18.88 21.31 -22.80
N PRO A 15 -18.59 22.60 -22.50
CA PRO A 15 -17.21 23.07 -22.41
C PRO A 15 -16.48 22.44 -21.21
N LEU A 16 -15.16 22.26 -21.34
CA LEU A 16 -14.30 21.81 -20.25
C LEU A 16 -13.99 22.97 -19.29
N LYS A 17 -14.06 22.70 -17.98
CA LYS A 17 -13.44 23.54 -16.95
C LYS A 17 -11.94 23.64 -17.22
N LYS A 18 -11.38 24.83 -17.03
CA LYS A 18 -9.95 25.08 -17.23
C LYS A 18 -9.24 25.04 -15.88
N PRO A 19 -8.37 24.05 -15.62
CA PRO A 19 -7.57 24.00 -14.42
C PRO A 19 -6.47 25.08 -14.45
N SER A 20 -5.78 25.21 -13.33
CA SER A 20 -4.47 25.87 -13.25
C SER A 20 -3.39 24.82 -12.98
N ASP A 21 -2.15 25.11 -13.35
CA ASP A 21 -1.00 24.30 -12.93
C ASP A 21 -0.85 24.39 -11.41
N VAL A 22 -0.69 23.23 -10.77
CA VAL A 22 -0.57 23.06 -9.31
C VAL A 22 0.42 21.92 -9.05
N ASP A 23 1.39 22.16 -8.17
CA ASP A 23 2.30 21.13 -7.69
C ASP A 23 1.56 20.17 -6.75
N VAL A 24 1.28 18.96 -7.25
CA VAL A 24 0.73 17.85 -6.46
C VAL A 24 1.82 16.93 -5.92
N VAL A 25 3.06 17.05 -6.41
CA VAL A 25 4.17 16.15 -6.10
C VAL A 25 4.72 16.48 -4.71
N LYS A 26 5.12 17.72 -4.47
CA LYS A 26 5.74 18.10 -3.19
C LYS A 26 4.80 17.94 -1.98
N PRO A 27 3.52 18.35 -2.03
CA PRO A 27 2.63 18.15 -0.88
C PRO A 27 2.36 16.67 -0.62
N LEU A 28 2.18 15.86 -1.67
CA LEU A 28 1.92 14.44 -1.54
C LEU A 28 3.12 13.66 -1.02
N THR A 29 4.33 13.95 -1.50
CA THR A 29 5.58 13.40 -0.94
C THR A 29 5.72 13.75 0.53
N ASN A 30 5.49 15.01 0.92
CA ASN A 30 5.57 15.44 2.33
C ASN A 30 4.60 14.66 3.23
N VAL A 31 3.33 14.53 2.83
CA VAL A 31 2.30 13.82 3.62
C VAL A 31 2.58 12.32 3.68
N ILE A 32 2.99 11.69 2.58
CA ILE A 32 3.38 10.28 2.60
C ILE A 32 4.58 10.07 3.53
N GLN A 33 5.61 10.93 3.47
CA GLN A 33 6.77 10.83 4.34
C GLN A 33 6.44 11.08 5.82
N SER A 34 5.59 12.05 6.17
CA SER A 34 5.21 12.30 7.56
C SER A 34 4.33 11.19 8.13
N THR A 35 3.32 10.75 7.39
CA THR A 35 2.25 9.89 7.90
C THR A 35 2.61 8.38 7.80
N TYR A 36 3.54 8.02 6.89
CA TYR A 36 3.93 6.63 6.59
C TYR A 36 5.43 6.35 6.75
N SER A 37 6.17 7.24 7.43
CA SER A 37 7.52 6.96 7.91
C SER A 37 7.56 5.63 8.69
N GLY A 38 8.50 4.75 8.32
CA GLY A 38 8.64 3.41 8.90
C GLY A 38 8.14 2.26 8.02
N THR A 39 7.43 2.52 6.91
CA THR A 39 7.03 1.45 5.95
C THR A 39 8.19 0.88 5.13
N GLY A 40 9.37 1.50 5.17
CA GLY A 40 10.58 1.05 4.45
C GLY A 40 10.53 1.19 2.92
N LYS A 41 9.40 1.62 2.36
CA LYS A 41 9.18 1.71 0.91
C LYS A 41 9.21 3.15 0.41
N ASP A 42 9.89 3.38 -0.71
CA ASP A 42 9.84 4.66 -1.41
C ASP A 42 8.59 4.73 -2.32
N TYR A 43 7.92 5.88 -2.30
CA TYR A 43 6.75 6.21 -3.12
C TYR A 43 7.05 7.34 -4.13
N THR A 44 8.29 7.83 -4.20
CA THR A 44 8.67 8.99 -5.03
C THR A 44 8.30 8.80 -6.52
N GLU A 45 8.49 7.60 -7.07
CA GLU A 45 8.08 7.28 -8.45
C GLU A 45 6.54 7.32 -8.61
N ALA A 46 5.79 6.74 -7.67
CA ALA A 46 4.32 6.75 -7.70
C ALA A 46 3.75 8.18 -7.59
N VAL A 47 4.35 9.04 -6.78
CA VAL A 47 3.98 10.46 -6.66
C VAL A 47 4.33 11.25 -7.93
N ALA A 48 5.50 10.98 -8.53
CA ALA A 48 5.89 11.60 -9.79
C ALA A 48 4.96 11.19 -10.94
N GLU A 49 4.61 9.90 -11.05
CA GLU A 49 3.66 9.42 -12.06
C GLU A 49 2.24 9.94 -11.82
N PHE A 50 1.80 10.10 -10.57
CA PHE A 50 0.53 10.78 -10.26
C PHE A 50 0.50 12.23 -10.74
N GLY A 51 1.58 12.99 -10.55
CA GLY A 51 1.71 14.36 -11.08
C GLY A 51 1.72 14.41 -12.61
N LYS A 52 2.41 13.46 -13.26
CA LYS A 52 2.41 13.28 -14.71
C LYS A 52 1.04 12.87 -15.26
N LEU A 53 0.32 11.99 -14.57
CA LEU A 53 -1.03 11.56 -14.90
C LEU A 53 -2.02 12.72 -14.80
N ARG A 54 -1.96 13.53 -13.74
CA ARG A 54 -2.72 14.79 -13.62
C ARG A 54 -2.51 15.67 -14.85
N ASN A 55 -1.25 16.03 -15.14
CA ASN A 55 -0.94 16.95 -16.23
C ASN A 55 -1.41 16.40 -17.59
N ASN A 56 -1.23 15.10 -17.85
CA ASN A 56 -1.75 14.46 -19.07
C ASN A 56 -3.28 14.49 -19.14
N ALA A 57 -3.99 14.13 -18.07
CA ALA A 57 -5.46 14.13 -18.02
C ALA A 57 -6.05 15.52 -18.25
N LEU A 58 -5.43 16.54 -17.65
CA LEU A 58 -5.90 17.92 -17.71
C LEU A 58 -5.62 18.58 -19.08
N TRP A 59 -4.46 18.35 -19.69
CA TRP A 59 -4.12 18.96 -20.97
C TRP A 59 -4.66 18.17 -22.17
N ARG A 60 -4.61 16.83 -22.18
CA ARG A 60 -5.10 16.01 -23.31
C ARG A 60 -6.62 15.98 -23.43
N ALA A 61 -7.37 16.35 -22.39
CA ALA A 61 -8.83 16.50 -22.49
C ALA A 61 -9.22 17.54 -23.57
N PHE A 62 -8.41 18.57 -23.78
CA PHE A 62 -8.67 19.59 -24.81
C PHE A 62 -8.49 19.08 -26.25
N GLU A 63 -7.81 17.95 -26.46
CA GLU A 63 -7.67 17.28 -27.76
C GLU A 63 -8.96 16.58 -28.22
N LYS A 64 -9.88 16.28 -27.28
CA LYS A 64 -11.22 15.73 -27.55
C LYS A 64 -11.27 14.37 -28.27
N TYR A 65 -10.19 13.59 -28.23
CA TYR A 65 -10.18 12.22 -28.74
C TYR A 65 -10.77 11.22 -27.74
N GLU A 66 -11.23 10.06 -28.23
CA GLU A 66 -11.68 8.95 -27.38
C GLU A 66 -10.55 8.42 -26.49
N SER A 67 -9.31 8.40 -27.00
CA SER A 67 -8.11 8.05 -26.21
C SER A 67 -7.89 8.99 -25.02
N SER A 68 -8.30 10.27 -25.11
CA SER A 68 -8.22 11.21 -23.99
C SER A 68 -9.17 10.86 -22.85
N LEU A 69 -10.27 10.12 -23.10
CA LEU A 69 -11.18 9.65 -22.05
C LEU A 69 -10.45 8.72 -21.06
N GLN A 70 -9.69 7.75 -21.55
CA GLN A 70 -8.95 6.82 -20.68
C GLN A 70 -7.94 7.53 -19.78
N VAL A 71 -7.27 8.57 -20.29
CA VAL A 71 -6.29 9.35 -19.49
C VAL A 71 -6.97 10.08 -18.32
N ILE A 72 -8.13 10.71 -18.55
CA ILE A 72 -8.87 11.38 -17.47
C ILE A 72 -9.63 10.40 -16.55
N TYR A 73 -10.08 9.26 -17.07
CA TYR A 73 -10.62 8.16 -16.29
C TYR A 73 -9.60 7.65 -15.27
N SER A 74 -8.40 7.23 -15.72
CA SER A 74 -7.35 6.73 -14.82
C SER A 74 -6.91 7.78 -13.80
N TYR A 75 -6.93 9.08 -14.13
CA TYR A 75 -6.67 10.13 -13.14
C TYR A 75 -7.78 10.25 -12.10
N TYR A 76 -9.05 10.17 -12.49
CA TYR A 76 -10.18 10.18 -11.56
C TYR A 76 -10.21 8.95 -10.66
N ASP A 77 -9.97 7.76 -11.22
CA ASP A 77 -9.87 6.51 -10.47
C ASP A 77 -8.72 6.60 -9.44
N GLN A 78 -7.57 7.15 -9.84
CA GLN A 78 -6.44 7.33 -8.94
C GLN A 78 -6.68 8.37 -7.84
N LEU A 79 -7.41 9.45 -8.13
CA LEU A 79 -7.89 10.40 -7.12
C LEU A 79 -8.80 9.72 -6.09
N CYS A 80 -9.71 8.85 -6.54
CA CYS A 80 -10.60 8.09 -5.64
C CYS A 80 -9.81 7.13 -4.75
N ALA A 81 -8.89 6.37 -5.33
CA ALA A 81 -8.03 5.46 -4.58
C ALA A 81 -7.10 6.19 -3.58
N LEU A 82 -6.68 7.42 -3.88
CA LEU A 82 -5.83 8.23 -2.99
C LEU A 82 -6.61 8.85 -1.81
N GLU A 83 -7.82 9.36 -2.08
CA GLU A 83 -8.69 9.99 -1.07
C GLU A 83 -9.12 9.02 0.04
N GLY A 84 -9.32 7.73 -0.29
CA GLY A 84 -9.64 6.70 0.70
C GLY A 84 -8.50 6.36 1.68
N LYS A 85 -7.29 6.87 1.47
CA LYS A 85 -6.06 6.49 2.21
C LYS A 85 -5.48 7.62 3.03
N ILE A 86 -5.36 8.79 2.42
CA ILE A 86 -4.74 9.96 3.05
C ILE A 86 -5.83 10.80 3.72
N PRO A 87 -5.72 11.12 5.03
CA PRO A 87 -6.71 11.94 5.72
C PRO A 87 -6.93 13.28 5.02
N ALA A 88 -8.18 13.61 4.71
CA ALA A 88 -8.56 14.77 3.91
C ALA A 88 -8.13 16.15 4.48
N HIS A 89 -7.66 16.20 5.73
CA HIS A 89 -7.10 17.39 6.35
C HIS A 89 -5.57 17.50 6.24
N GLU A 90 -4.85 16.39 6.05
CA GLU A 90 -3.38 16.39 5.91
C GLU A 90 -2.93 16.89 4.53
N LEU A 91 -3.59 16.46 3.46
CA LEU A 91 -3.20 16.77 2.08
C LEU A 91 -3.82 18.07 1.54
N GLN A 92 -3.27 19.20 1.96
CA GLN A 92 -3.66 20.53 1.50
C GLN A 92 -3.00 20.90 0.16
N ILE A 93 -3.67 20.58 -0.96
CA ILE A 93 -3.22 20.95 -2.32
C ILE A 93 -4.18 21.99 -2.90
N PRO A 94 -3.76 23.25 -3.18
CA PRO A 94 -4.66 24.34 -3.58
C PRO A 94 -5.11 24.22 -5.05
N PHE A 95 -6.00 23.28 -5.33
CA PHE A 95 -6.57 23.05 -6.66
C PHE A 95 -7.40 24.26 -7.11
N LYS A 96 -7.02 24.88 -8.23
CA LYS A 96 -7.68 26.06 -8.79
C LYS A 96 -8.29 25.79 -10.16
N TRP A 97 -9.59 26.01 -10.28
CA TRP A 97 -10.34 25.83 -11.53
C TRP A 97 -11.10 27.09 -11.92
N LYS A 98 -11.23 27.30 -13.23
CA LYS A 98 -12.11 28.32 -13.82
C LYS A 98 -13.46 27.72 -14.18
N ASP A 99 -14.47 28.58 -14.23
CA ASP A 99 -15.78 28.25 -14.77
C ASP A 99 -15.69 27.88 -16.27
N ALA A 100 -16.41 26.85 -16.70
CA ALA A 100 -16.41 26.31 -18.06
C ALA A 100 -17.15 27.22 -19.06
N PHE A 101 -18.08 28.06 -18.60
CA PHE A 101 -18.87 28.98 -19.41
C PHE A 101 -18.34 30.42 -19.39
N ASP A 102 -17.30 30.74 -18.59
CA ASP A 102 -16.63 32.05 -18.61
C ASP A 102 -15.93 32.31 -19.96
N ARG A 103 -16.47 33.28 -20.70
CA ARG A 103 -16.00 33.75 -22.02
C ARG A 103 -15.11 34.98 -21.94
N THR A 104 -14.79 35.50 -20.75
CA THR A 104 -14.03 36.74 -20.60
C THR A 104 -12.53 36.52 -20.84
N ILE A 105 -12.11 36.81 -22.08
CA ILE A 105 -10.73 36.62 -22.56
C ILE A 105 -9.72 37.46 -21.74
N PHE A 106 -10.13 38.64 -21.28
CA PHE A 106 -9.32 39.53 -20.45
C PHE A 106 -9.81 39.54 -19.00
N GLY A 107 -9.06 38.92 -18.10
CA GLY A 107 -9.26 39.07 -16.65
C GLY A 107 -10.43 38.30 -16.04
N GLY A 108 -10.75 37.10 -16.55
CA GLY A 108 -11.83 36.26 -16.03
C GLY A 108 -11.77 36.03 -14.52
N LYS A 109 -12.83 36.46 -13.82
CA LYS A 109 -12.92 36.49 -12.35
C LYS A 109 -13.54 35.23 -11.75
N LEU A 110 -14.22 34.40 -12.55
CA LEU A 110 -14.87 33.18 -12.08
C LEU A 110 -13.86 32.02 -12.04
N SER A 111 -13.06 32.02 -10.96
CA SER A 111 -12.21 30.89 -10.60
C SER A 111 -12.27 30.65 -9.10
N LEU A 112 -12.38 29.39 -8.70
CA LEU A 112 -12.44 28.94 -7.32
C LEU A 112 -11.19 28.09 -7.01
N THR A 113 -10.63 28.27 -5.82
CA THR A 113 -9.46 27.53 -5.32
C THR A 113 -9.83 26.87 -4.00
N ILE A 114 -9.77 25.54 -3.91
CA ILE A 114 -10.06 24.79 -2.68
C ILE A 114 -9.01 23.70 -2.51
N SER A 115 -8.54 23.51 -1.28
CA SER A 115 -7.35 22.71 -0.97
C SER A 115 -7.58 21.19 -0.82
N THR A 116 -8.65 20.62 -1.38
CA THR A 116 -9.11 19.25 -1.11
C THR A 116 -9.18 18.36 -2.35
N LEU A 117 -8.89 17.05 -2.17
CA LEU A 117 -9.06 16.04 -3.23
C LEU A 117 -10.52 15.95 -3.71
N ALA A 118 -11.49 16.12 -2.81
CA ALA A 118 -12.92 16.13 -3.14
C ALA A 118 -13.28 17.22 -4.18
N TYR A 119 -12.66 18.40 -4.10
CA TYR A 119 -12.86 19.46 -5.09
C TYR A 119 -12.23 19.15 -6.45
N GLU A 120 -11.01 18.60 -6.46
CA GLU A 120 -10.37 18.11 -7.69
C GLU A 120 -11.21 17.01 -8.34
N LYS A 121 -11.70 16.04 -7.56
CA LYS A 121 -12.62 14.99 -8.02
C LYS A 121 -13.89 15.55 -8.66
N VAL A 122 -14.55 16.53 -8.05
CA VAL A 122 -15.74 17.18 -8.63
C VAL A 122 -15.43 17.84 -9.97
N CYS A 123 -14.33 18.59 -10.06
CA CYS A 123 -13.94 19.29 -11.29
C CYS A 123 -13.47 18.34 -12.41
N VAL A 124 -12.71 17.30 -12.06
CA VAL A 124 -12.29 16.24 -13.00
C VAL A 124 -13.50 15.45 -13.48
N LEU A 125 -14.45 15.10 -12.60
CA LEU A 125 -15.66 14.36 -12.96
C LEU A 125 -16.62 15.18 -13.84
N PHE A 126 -16.70 16.49 -13.63
CA PHE A 126 -17.38 17.39 -14.58
C PHE A 126 -16.67 17.37 -15.95
N ASN A 127 -15.34 17.45 -15.97
CA ASN A 127 -14.57 17.37 -17.21
C ASN A 127 -14.68 16.02 -17.90
N ILE A 128 -14.88 14.92 -17.17
CA ILE A 128 -15.26 13.62 -17.74
C ILE A 128 -16.60 13.74 -18.47
N ALA A 129 -17.66 14.23 -17.80
CA ALA A 129 -18.98 14.37 -18.43
C ALA A 129 -18.94 15.29 -19.67
N ALA A 130 -18.15 16.36 -19.62
CA ALA A 130 -17.94 17.28 -20.73
C ALA A 130 -17.15 16.64 -21.89
N LEU A 131 -16.06 15.93 -21.60
CA LEU A 131 -15.29 15.21 -22.62
C LEU A 131 -16.12 14.09 -23.27
N GLN A 132 -16.88 13.33 -22.48
CA GLN A 132 -17.84 12.33 -22.98
C GLN A 132 -18.86 12.98 -23.93
N SER A 133 -19.44 14.13 -23.57
CA SER A 133 -20.36 14.85 -24.47
C SER A 133 -19.70 15.32 -25.77
N SER A 134 -18.43 15.72 -25.71
CA SER A 134 -17.68 16.17 -26.90
C SER A 134 -17.26 15.02 -27.80
N VAL A 135 -16.92 13.85 -27.25
CA VAL A 135 -16.61 12.63 -28.03
C VAL A 135 -17.89 12.02 -28.59
N ALA A 136 -19.02 12.10 -27.88
CA ALA A 136 -20.32 11.66 -28.35
C ALA A 136 -20.84 12.52 -29.52
N ALA A 137 -20.63 13.83 -29.47
CA ALA A 137 -21.03 14.78 -30.51
C ALA A 137 -20.19 14.69 -31.80
N THR A 138 -19.01 14.05 -31.78
CA THR A 138 -18.15 13.86 -32.95
C THR A 138 -18.27 12.47 -33.58
N GLN A 139 -19.09 11.57 -33.04
CA GLN A 139 -19.33 10.26 -33.64
C GLN A 139 -20.06 10.36 -34.98
N SER A 140 -19.76 9.43 -35.89
CA SER A 140 -20.54 9.28 -37.12
C SER A 140 -21.92 8.69 -36.81
N LEU A 141 -22.96 9.30 -37.38
CA LEU A 141 -24.32 8.75 -37.35
C LEU A 141 -24.55 7.68 -38.43
N ASP A 142 -23.59 7.49 -39.34
CA ASP A 142 -23.61 6.48 -40.41
C ASP A 142 -22.85 5.20 -40.00
N SER A 143 -22.53 5.02 -38.72
CA SER A 143 -21.90 3.82 -38.14
C SER A 143 -22.71 3.32 -36.95
N ASP A 144 -22.98 2.02 -36.93
CA ASP A 144 -23.64 1.32 -35.82
C ASP A 144 -22.83 1.46 -34.51
N GLU A 145 -21.51 1.38 -34.60
CA GLU A 145 -20.56 1.56 -33.51
C GLU A 145 -20.56 3.00 -33.00
N GLY A 146 -20.50 3.99 -33.90
CA GLY A 146 -20.54 5.41 -33.58
C GLY A 146 -21.83 5.82 -32.88
N LEU A 147 -22.97 5.34 -33.37
CA LEU A 147 -24.28 5.52 -32.74
C LEU A 147 -24.35 4.86 -31.34
N LYS A 148 -23.87 3.61 -31.20
CA LYS A 148 -23.80 2.90 -29.91
C LYS A 148 -22.92 3.64 -28.90
N LEU A 149 -21.74 4.11 -29.33
CA LEU A 149 -20.80 4.84 -28.49
C LEU A 149 -21.35 6.21 -28.09
N SER A 150 -21.93 6.96 -29.03
CA SER A 150 -22.55 8.27 -28.75
C SER A 150 -23.72 8.14 -27.75
N ALA A 151 -24.63 7.17 -27.97
CA ALA A 151 -25.73 6.89 -27.03
C ALA A 151 -25.23 6.47 -25.64
N LYS A 152 -24.14 5.68 -25.55
CA LYS A 152 -23.51 5.31 -24.27
C LYS A 152 -22.94 6.55 -23.57
N LEU A 153 -22.10 7.33 -24.26
CA LEU A 153 -21.37 8.47 -23.70
C LEU A 153 -22.31 9.60 -23.25
N PHE A 154 -23.39 9.91 -23.99
CA PHE A 154 -24.38 10.88 -23.53
C PHE A 154 -25.15 10.41 -22.28
N GLN A 155 -25.48 9.12 -22.16
CA GLN A 155 -26.11 8.57 -20.95
C GLN A 155 -25.18 8.55 -19.74
N GLN A 156 -23.88 8.27 -19.95
CA GLN A 156 -22.86 8.38 -18.91
C GLN A 156 -22.70 9.83 -18.46
N SER A 157 -22.55 10.77 -19.41
CA SER A 157 -22.45 12.20 -19.12
C SER A 157 -23.67 12.71 -18.34
N ALA A 158 -24.89 12.37 -18.78
CA ALA A 158 -26.13 12.72 -18.08
C ALA A 158 -26.17 12.17 -16.64
N GLY A 159 -25.78 10.90 -16.45
CA GLY A 159 -25.72 10.24 -15.16
C GLY A 159 -24.71 10.88 -14.20
N ILE A 160 -23.51 11.18 -14.69
CA ILE A 160 -22.44 11.86 -13.95
C ILE A 160 -22.88 13.25 -13.49
N LEU A 161 -23.52 14.03 -14.38
CA LEU A 161 -24.02 15.36 -14.05
C LEU A 161 -25.14 15.31 -12.99
N ASN A 162 -26.02 14.29 -13.05
CA ASN A 162 -27.03 14.09 -12.01
C ASN A 162 -26.42 13.62 -10.68
N HIS A 163 -25.35 12.81 -10.70
CA HIS A 163 -24.60 12.44 -9.50
C HIS A 163 -23.93 13.67 -8.86
N LEU A 164 -23.26 14.51 -9.66
CA LEU A 164 -22.67 15.76 -9.19
C LEU A 164 -23.72 16.70 -8.59
N LYS A 165 -24.87 16.87 -9.25
CA LYS A 165 -26.00 17.68 -8.75
C LYS A 165 -26.42 17.30 -7.33
N GLY A 166 -26.43 16.02 -7.00
CA GLY A 166 -26.81 15.53 -5.67
C GLY A 166 -25.73 15.69 -4.59
N ASN A 167 -24.44 15.74 -4.98
CA ASN A 167 -23.32 15.60 -4.04
C ASN A 167 -22.38 16.81 -3.97
N VAL A 168 -22.46 17.76 -4.92
CA VAL A 168 -21.51 18.90 -5.00
C VAL A 168 -21.48 19.74 -3.73
N MET A 169 -22.63 19.98 -3.09
CA MET A 169 -22.72 20.74 -1.84
C MET A 169 -22.22 19.97 -0.60
N MET A 170 -21.99 18.66 -0.70
CA MET A 170 -21.35 17.86 0.34
C MET A 170 -19.83 17.81 0.17
N ALA A 171 -19.36 17.77 -1.09
CA ALA A 171 -17.94 17.79 -1.45
C ALA A 171 -17.31 19.20 -1.34
N ILE A 172 -18.11 20.25 -1.51
CA ILE A 172 -17.68 21.66 -1.52
C ILE A 172 -18.40 22.41 -0.40
N GLN A 173 -17.67 22.76 0.66
CA GLN A 173 -18.19 23.46 1.85
C GLN A 173 -18.26 25.00 1.66
N GLN A 174 -18.38 25.46 0.42
CA GLN A 174 -18.41 26.87 -0.01
C GLN A 174 -19.24 26.97 -1.31
N ASP A 175 -19.65 28.18 -1.69
CA ASP A 175 -20.40 28.37 -2.94
C ASP A 175 -19.58 27.93 -4.17
N PRO A 176 -20.09 26.98 -4.99
CA PRO A 176 -19.37 26.49 -6.16
C PRO A 176 -19.41 27.48 -7.32
N THR A 177 -18.54 27.31 -8.33
CA THR A 177 -18.67 28.09 -9.58
C THR A 177 -20.00 27.77 -10.29
N PRO A 178 -20.63 28.76 -10.97
CA PRO A 178 -21.93 28.58 -11.63
C PRO A 178 -22.05 27.35 -12.53
N ASP A 179 -20.98 26.94 -13.21
CA ASP A 179 -20.93 25.73 -14.04
C ASP A 179 -21.20 24.40 -13.30
N ILE A 180 -20.94 24.35 -11.99
CA ILE A 180 -21.13 23.16 -11.13
C ILE A 180 -22.15 23.41 -10.00
N THR A 181 -23.06 24.38 -10.12
CA THR A 181 -24.23 24.47 -9.23
C THR A 181 -25.25 23.35 -9.50
N PRO A 182 -26.07 22.93 -8.51
CA PRO A 182 -27.11 21.91 -8.71
C PRO A 182 -28.10 22.23 -9.84
N GLU A 183 -28.42 23.53 -10.04
CA GLU A 183 -29.29 24.02 -11.10
C GLU A 183 -28.66 23.78 -12.48
N THR A 184 -27.39 24.17 -12.64
CA THR A 184 -26.64 24.02 -13.91
C THR A 184 -26.43 22.55 -14.24
N LEU A 185 -25.96 21.77 -13.26
CA LEU A 185 -25.75 20.33 -13.40
C LEU A 185 -27.06 19.59 -13.74
N GLY A 186 -28.19 20.02 -13.17
CA GLY A 186 -29.51 19.51 -13.52
C GLY A 186 -29.96 19.85 -14.94
N ALA A 187 -29.71 21.07 -15.41
CA ALA A 187 -30.00 21.47 -16.79
C ALA A 187 -29.13 20.68 -17.78
N LEU A 188 -27.82 20.63 -17.56
CA LEU A 188 -26.88 19.89 -18.40
C LEU A 188 -27.21 18.39 -18.45
N SER A 189 -27.54 17.77 -17.31
CA SER A 189 -27.94 16.36 -17.25
C SER A 189 -29.18 16.08 -18.13
N ALA A 190 -30.22 16.92 -18.04
CA ALA A 190 -31.43 16.78 -18.86
C ALA A 190 -31.13 16.93 -20.37
N LEU A 191 -30.26 17.87 -20.75
CA LEU A 191 -29.84 18.05 -22.14
C LEU A 191 -29.07 16.83 -22.69
N MET A 192 -28.13 16.28 -21.91
CA MET A 192 -27.39 15.08 -22.30
C MET A 192 -28.32 13.85 -22.41
N LEU A 193 -29.33 13.73 -21.54
CA LEU A 193 -30.32 12.67 -21.62
C LEU A 193 -31.24 12.81 -22.86
N ALA A 194 -31.63 14.04 -23.21
CA ALA A 194 -32.37 14.33 -24.43
C ALA A 194 -31.56 13.98 -25.69
N GLN A 195 -30.27 14.34 -25.71
CA GLN A 195 -29.35 13.97 -26.80
C GLN A 195 -29.15 12.47 -26.92
N ALA A 196 -29.03 11.73 -25.81
CA ALA A 196 -28.99 10.27 -25.85
C ALA A 196 -30.24 9.67 -26.52
N GLN A 197 -31.44 10.19 -26.19
CA GLN A 197 -32.69 9.75 -26.82
C GLN A 197 -32.75 10.12 -28.31
N GLU A 198 -32.21 11.29 -28.70
CA GLU A 198 -32.01 11.68 -30.12
C GLU A 198 -31.13 10.66 -30.87
N ILE A 199 -29.99 10.21 -30.29
CA ILE A 199 -29.16 9.17 -30.90
C ILE A 199 -29.93 7.84 -31.03
N PHE A 200 -30.79 7.47 -30.08
CA PHE A 200 -31.65 6.28 -30.23
C PHE A 200 -32.70 6.43 -31.34
N VAL A 201 -33.20 7.64 -31.62
CA VAL A 201 -34.03 7.90 -32.81
C VAL A 201 -33.21 7.70 -34.09
N HIS A 202 -31.99 8.28 -34.17
CA HIS A 202 -31.09 8.04 -35.30
C HIS A 202 -30.76 6.55 -35.49
N LYS A 203 -30.52 5.81 -34.42
CA LYS A 203 -30.27 4.36 -34.46
C LYS A 203 -31.47 3.58 -35.00
N ALA A 204 -32.69 3.90 -34.55
CA ALA A 204 -33.90 3.24 -35.04
C ALA A 204 -34.17 3.52 -36.53
N ILE A 205 -33.80 4.70 -37.02
CA ILE A 205 -33.86 5.06 -38.45
C ILE A 205 -32.79 4.31 -39.25
N HIS A 206 -31.54 4.31 -38.78
CA HIS A 206 -30.42 3.57 -39.37
C HIS A 206 -30.74 2.08 -39.51
N ASP A 207 -31.27 1.47 -38.46
CA ASP A 207 -31.64 0.05 -38.40
C ASP A 207 -32.94 -0.27 -39.17
N SER A 208 -33.56 0.72 -39.83
CA SER A 208 -34.83 0.58 -40.56
C SER A 208 -35.95 -0.05 -39.71
N MET A 209 -36.04 0.35 -38.44
CA MET A 209 -37.11 -0.11 -37.55
C MET A 209 -38.49 0.38 -38.03
N LYS A 210 -39.54 -0.34 -37.64
CA LYS A 210 -40.94 0.03 -37.96
C LYS A 210 -41.24 1.48 -37.56
N ASP A 211 -41.95 2.22 -38.42
CA ASP A 211 -42.23 3.66 -38.23
C ASP A 211 -42.87 3.97 -36.87
N GLY A 212 -43.83 3.14 -36.44
CA GLY A 212 -44.48 3.23 -35.13
C GLY A 212 -43.59 2.90 -33.92
N ILE A 213 -42.32 2.57 -34.12
CA ILE A 213 -41.28 2.55 -33.06
C ILE A 213 -40.54 3.89 -33.09
N ILE A 214 -40.08 4.31 -34.27
CA ILE A 214 -39.37 5.59 -34.49
C ILE A 214 -40.22 6.78 -34.01
N ALA A 215 -41.52 6.80 -34.32
CA ALA A 215 -42.46 7.82 -33.87
C ALA A 215 -42.52 7.94 -32.33
N ARG A 216 -42.52 6.81 -31.61
CA ARG A 216 -42.58 6.77 -30.14
C ARG A 216 -41.25 7.11 -29.47
N LEU A 217 -40.13 6.82 -30.14
CA LEU A 217 -38.80 7.27 -29.72
C LEU A 217 -38.65 8.79 -29.89
N ALA A 218 -39.13 9.34 -31.01
CA ALA A 218 -39.13 10.77 -31.30
C ALA A 218 -40.08 11.54 -30.37
N ALA A 219 -41.26 11.02 -30.06
CA ALA A 219 -42.18 11.59 -29.07
C ALA A 219 -41.60 11.63 -27.65
N GLN A 220 -40.62 10.77 -27.33
CA GLN A 220 -39.87 10.82 -26.08
C GLN A 220 -38.70 11.82 -26.13
N ALA A 221 -38.02 11.94 -27.27
CA ALA A 221 -36.99 12.97 -27.47
C ALA A 221 -37.60 14.38 -27.37
N GLU A 222 -38.79 14.59 -27.93
CA GLU A 222 -39.59 15.83 -27.80
C GLU A 222 -39.81 16.22 -26.35
N GLU A 223 -40.29 15.28 -25.52
CA GLU A 223 -40.59 15.51 -24.10
C GLU A 223 -39.32 15.83 -23.30
N LEU A 224 -38.23 15.08 -23.52
CA LEU A 224 -36.94 15.34 -22.87
C LEU A 224 -36.34 16.69 -23.28
N TYR A 225 -36.47 17.10 -24.56
CA TYR A 225 -36.07 18.44 -25.00
C TYR A 225 -36.98 19.54 -24.44
N ALA A 226 -38.28 19.28 -24.26
CA ALA A 226 -39.18 20.22 -23.61
C ALA A 226 -38.84 20.42 -22.13
N ASP A 227 -38.46 19.37 -21.41
CA ASP A 227 -38.01 19.46 -20.02
C ASP A 227 -36.64 20.12 -19.88
N ALA A 228 -35.69 19.80 -20.76
CA ALA A 228 -34.43 20.53 -20.86
C ALA A 228 -34.68 22.03 -21.13
N LEU A 229 -35.55 22.37 -22.08
CA LEU A 229 -35.86 23.77 -22.41
C LEU A 229 -36.39 24.56 -21.19
N LYS A 230 -37.31 23.97 -20.40
CA LYS A 230 -37.83 24.57 -19.15
C LYS A 230 -36.72 24.89 -18.16
N LEU A 231 -35.72 24.00 -18.02
CA LEU A 231 -34.58 24.22 -17.14
C LEU A 231 -33.63 25.30 -17.68
N PHE A 232 -33.35 25.28 -18.98
CA PHE A 232 -32.47 26.25 -19.65
C PHE A 232 -33.06 27.67 -19.67
N GLN A 233 -34.39 27.82 -19.66
CA GLN A 233 -35.10 29.10 -19.67
C GLN A 233 -35.31 29.74 -18.28
N LYS A 234 -34.84 29.13 -17.18
CA LYS A 234 -34.87 29.75 -15.84
C LYS A 234 -34.12 31.09 -15.83
N GLU A 235 -34.66 32.09 -15.13
CA GLU A 235 -34.13 33.47 -15.16
C GLU A 235 -32.66 33.58 -14.77
N ILE A 236 -32.20 32.75 -13.82
CA ILE A 236 -30.80 32.64 -13.38
C ILE A 236 -29.80 32.43 -14.54
N PHE A 237 -30.23 31.82 -15.65
CA PHE A 237 -29.38 31.53 -16.79
C PHE A 237 -29.52 32.50 -17.97
N ARG A 238 -30.33 33.56 -17.86
CA ARG A 238 -30.69 34.46 -18.97
C ARG A 238 -29.50 35.10 -19.70
N ALA A 239 -28.33 35.18 -19.05
CA ALA A 239 -27.08 35.66 -19.62
C ALA A 239 -25.89 34.67 -19.46
N PHE A 240 -26.15 33.42 -19.07
CA PHE A 240 -25.13 32.43 -18.73
C PHE A 240 -24.79 31.47 -19.89
N TRP A 241 -25.83 30.95 -20.56
CA TRP A 241 -25.64 30.00 -21.67
C TRP A 241 -25.08 30.65 -22.93
N ASP A 242 -24.69 29.80 -23.90
CA ASP A 242 -24.54 30.27 -25.27
C ASP A 242 -25.88 30.81 -25.79
N LYS A 243 -25.80 31.88 -26.59
CA LYS A 243 -26.95 32.45 -27.30
C LYS A 243 -27.55 31.47 -28.31
N GLU A 244 -26.77 30.50 -28.81
CA GLU A 244 -27.24 29.48 -29.75
C GLU A 244 -27.91 28.27 -29.07
N TRP A 245 -27.58 27.96 -27.80
CA TRP A 245 -28.05 26.73 -27.15
C TRP A 245 -29.57 26.74 -26.92
N VAL A 246 -30.13 27.79 -26.32
CA VAL A 246 -31.57 27.84 -26.02
C VAL A 246 -32.44 27.82 -27.29
N PRO A 247 -32.10 28.57 -28.38
CA PRO A 247 -32.71 28.40 -29.69
C PRO A 247 -32.61 26.97 -30.23
N LEU A 248 -31.42 26.35 -30.23
CA LEU A 248 -31.20 25.02 -30.78
C LEU A 248 -32.01 23.94 -30.02
N ILE A 249 -32.10 24.04 -28.69
CA ILE A 249 -32.94 23.18 -27.85
C ILE A 249 -34.43 23.35 -28.21
N ALA A 250 -34.91 24.59 -28.36
CA ALA A 250 -36.29 24.88 -28.77
C ALA A 250 -36.60 24.42 -30.22
N GLY A 251 -35.61 24.46 -31.10
CA GLY A 251 -35.68 23.90 -32.45
C GLY A 251 -35.73 22.37 -32.45
N LYS A 252 -34.88 21.70 -31.67
CA LYS A 252 -34.90 20.24 -31.51
C LYS A 252 -36.20 19.74 -30.87
N GLN A 253 -36.75 20.45 -29.88
CA GLN A 253 -38.08 20.13 -29.32
C GLN A 253 -39.16 20.12 -30.41
N ALA A 254 -39.27 21.19 -31.21
CA ALA A 254 -40.23 21.25 -32.31
C ALA A 254 -39.94 20.22 -33.42
N GLY A 255 -38.67 19.98 -33.72
CA GLY A 255 -38.22 19.03 -34.74
C GLY A 255 -38.49 17.57 -34.37
N TYR A 256 -38.27 17.16 -33.11
CA TYR A 256 -38.61 15.82 -32.67
C TYR A 256 -40.13 15.60 -32.55
N ARG A 257 -40.91 16.66 -32.27
CA ARG A 257 -42.37 16.63 -32.44
C ARG A 257 -42.77 16.41 -33.90
N ALA A 258 -42.13 17.11 -34.84
CA ALA A 258 -42.37 16.95 -36.28
C ALA A 258 -41.99 15.54 -36.78
N MET A 259 -40.87 15.00 -36.30
CA MET A 259 -40.42 13.63 -36.59
C MET A 259 -41.41 12.59 -36.05
N ALA A 260 -41.95 12.78 -34.85
CA ALA A 260 -42.96 11.89 -34.28
C ALA A 260 -44.22 11.83 -35.17
N GLU A 261 -44.77 12.99 -35.55
CA GLU A 261 -45.95 13.06 -36.41
C GLU A 261 -45.69 12.55 -37.83
N PHE A 262 -44.52 12.83 -38.40
CA PHE A 262 -44.10 12.31 -39.71
C PHE A 262 -44.02 10.77 -39.72
N TYR A 263 -43.31 10.16 -38.76
CA TYR A 263 -43.25 8.70 -38.70
C TYR A 263 -44.59 8.07 -38.32
N GLN A 264 -45.43 8.74 -37.51
CA GLN A 264 -46.77 8.25 -37.24
C GLN A 264 -47.69 8.35 -38.48
N SER A 265 -47.51 9.35 -39.36
CA SER A 265 -48.27 9.41 -40.62
C SER A 265 -47.92 8.26 -41.57
N LEU A 266 -46.68 7.75 -41.54
CA LEU A 266 -46.31 6.53 -42.28
C LEU A 266 -47.02 5.28 -41.72
N VAL A 267 -47.30 5.23 -40.41
CA VAL A 267 -48.18 4.19 -39.83
C VAL A 267 -49.61 4.35 -40.35
N CYS A 268 -50.14 5.58 -40.44
CA CYS A 268 -51.45 5.86 -41.05
C CYS A 268 -51.50 5.43 -42.52
N LYS A 269 -50.45 5.69 -43.31
CA LYS A 269 -50.32 5.24 -44.72
C LYS A 269 -50.40 3.72 -44.83
N ASN A 270 -49.61 3.01 -44.02
CA ASN A 270 -49.59 1.55 -43.98
C ASN A 270 -50.96 0.96 -43.54
N ASN A 271 -51.68 1.65 -42.66
CA ASN A 271 -53.02 1.29 -42.22
C ASN A 271 -54.15 1.77 -43.15
N LYS A 272 -53.83 2.50 -44.23
CA LYS A 272 -54.78 3.16 -45.15
C LYS A 272 -55.76 4.11 -44.44
N SER A 273 -55.27 4.86 -43.46
CA SER A 273 -56.03 5.88 -42.73
C SER A 273 -55.71 7.26 -43.32
N ILE A 274 -56.22 7.52 -44.52
CA ILE A 274 -55.77 8.61 -45.41
C ILE A 274 -56.03 10.00 -44.80
N GLY A 275 -57.21 10.20 -44.18
CA GLY A 275 -57.53 11.45 -43.51
C GLY A 275 -56.58 11.77 -42.35
N GLU A 276 -56.21 10.77 -41.54
CA GLU A 276 -55.25 10.94 -40.43
C GLU A 276 -53.81 11.12 -40.93
N GLU A 277 -53.41 10.42 -42.00
CA GLU A 277 -52.10 10.63 -42.65
C GLU A 277 -51.94 12.09 -43.07
N ILE A 278 -52.95 12.68 -43.72
CA ILE A 278 -52.94 14.09 -44.14
C ILE A 278 -52.82 15.01 -42.91
N ALA A 279 -53.67 14.87 -41.90
CA ALA A 279 -53.68 15.75 -40.74
C ALA A 279 -52.33 15.73 -39.98
N ARG A 280 -51.70 14.56 -39.85
CA ARG A 280 -50.37 14.44 -39.24
C ARG A 280 -49.26 15.03 -40.11
N LEU A 281 -49.32 14.85 -41.43
CA LEU A 281 -48.35 15.44 -42.35
C LEU A 281 -48.44 16.97 -42.42
N GLU A 282 -49.63 17.55 -42.32
CA GLU A 282 -49.81 19.01 -42.18
C GLU A 282 -49.13 19.52 -40.90
N HIS A 283 -49.45 18.94 -39.75
CA HIS A 283 -48.86 19.29 -38.45
C HIS A 283 -47.34 19.08 -38.45
N ALA A 284 -46.83 18.00 -39.04
CA ALA A 284 -45.39 17.75 -39.17
C ALA A 284 -44.69 18.84 -40.02
N VAL A 285 -45.26 19.22 -41.17
CA VAL A 285 -44.71 20.27 -42.04
C VAL A 285 -44.70 21.65 -41.35
N GLU A 286 -45.72 21.96 -40.56
CA GLU A 286 -45.73 23.18 -39.73
C GLU A 286 -44.67 23.14 -38.62
N LEU A 287 -44.56 22.01 -37.92
CA LEU A 287 -43.59 21.82 -36.84
C LEU A 287 -42.13 21.85 -37.34
N PHE A 288 -41.84 21.31 -38.52
CA PHE A 288 -40.50 21.44 -39.13
C PHE A 288 -40.15 22.90 -39.43
N LYS A 289 -41.09 23.69 -39.97
CA LYS A 289 -40.89 25.15 -40.17
C LYS A 289 -40.67 25.86 -38.83
N ALA A 290 -41.44 25.51 -37.80
CA ALA A 290 -41.26 26.04 -36.46
C ALA A 290 -39.89 25.64 -35.85
N ALA A 291 -39.38 24.43 -36.12
CA ALA A 291 -38.06 23.99 -35.67
C ALA A 291 -36.93 24.84 -36.26
N GLN A 292 -36.98 25.10 -37.57
CA GLN A 292 -36.03 25.94 -38.30
C GLN A 292 -36.06 27.39 -37.82
N GLN A 293 -37.27 27.95 -37.58
CA GLN A 293 -37.45 29.29 -37.03
C GLN A 293 -36.93 29.41 -35.58
N ARG A 294 -37.32 28.49 -34.69
CA ARG A 294 -36.94 28.53 -33.25
C ARG A 294 -35.44 28.36 -33.02
N SER A 295 -34.75 27.59 -33.87
CA SER A 295 -33.30 27.41 -33.81
C SER A 295 -32.51 28.55 -34.46
N ASN A 296 -33.15 29.42 -35.25
CA ASN A 296 -32.51 30.31 -36.22
C ASN A 296 -31.69 29.57 -37.30
N LYS A 297 -31.97 28.29 -37.56
CA LYS A 297 -31.20 27.46 -38.50
C LYS A 297 -32.09 26.92 -39.63
N PRO A 298 -32.00 27.47 -40.85
CA PRO A 298 -32.94 27.18 -41.93
C PRO A 298 -32.82 25.75 -42.51
N HIS A 299 -31.79 25.00 -42.14
CA HIS A 299 -31.57 23.63 -42.65
C HIS A 299 -31.80 22.54 -41.59
N LEU A 300 -32.20 22.89 -40.37
CA LEU A 300 -32.50 21.91 -39.32
C LEU A 300 -33.65 21.00 -39.78
N PHE A 301 -33.45 19.67 -39.72
CA PHE A 301 -34.35 18.64 -40.26
C PHE A 301 -34.78 18.78 -41.74
N GLN A 302 -34.04 19.51 -42.58
CA GLN A 302 -34.49 19.87 -43.93
C GLN A 302 -34.92 18.67 -44.80
N ASP A 303 -34.22 17.54 -44.74
CA ASP A 303 -34.57 16.37 -45.54
C ASP A 303 -35.87 15.69 -45.09
N TYR A 304 -36.17 15.72 -43.79
CA TYR A 304 -37.45 15.22 -43.26
C TYR A 304 -38.59 16.19 -43.57
N ALA A 305 -38.34 17.50 -43.49
CA ALA A 305 -39.28 18.52 -43.96
C ALA A 305 -39.61 18.37 -45.46
N ASN A 306 -38.59 18.12 -46.29
CA ASN A 306 -38.72 17.85 -47.72
C ASN A 306 -39.53 16.56 -47.99
N LYS A 307 -39.25 15.47 -47.26
CA LYS A 307 -40.00 14.21 -47.36
C LYS A 307 -41.46 14.39 -46.94
N ALA A 308 -41.72 15.00 -45.79
CA ALA A 308 -43.07 15.27 -45.30
C ALA A 308 -43.88 16.12 -46.28
N GLN A 309 -43.29 17.19 -46.84
CA GLN A 309 -43.97 18.05 -47.81
C GLN A 309 -44.26 17.34 -49.15
N ARG A 310 -43.41 16.40 -49.59
CA ARG A 310 -43.67 15.56 -50.78
C ARG A 310 -44.81 14.58 -50.51
N ASN A 311 -44.72 13.79 -49.43
CA ASN A 311 -45.75 12.84 -49.03
C ASN A 311 -47.10 13.55 -48.90
N LEU A 312 -47.15 14.72 -48.24
CA LEU A 312 -48.37 15.52 -48.06
C LEU A 312 -49.02 15.92 -49.39
N THR A 313 -48.20 16.26 -50.39
CA THR A 313 -48.69 16.64 -51.73
C THR A 313 -49.23 15.43 -52.49
N GLU A 314 -48.60 14.26 -52.33
CA GLU A 314 -49.04 12.98 -52.90
C GLU A 314 -50.37 12.52 -52.28
N VAL A 315 -50.43 12.36 -50.94
CA VAL A 315 -51.63 11.81 -50.28
C VAL A 315 -52.83 12.76 -50.35
N LYS A 316 -52.63 14.09 -50.32
CA LYS A 316 -53.75 15.03 -50.53
C LYS A 316 -54.34 14.89 -51.92
N LYS A 317 -53.51 14.87 -52.96
CA LYS A 317 -53.96 14.67 -54.34
C LYS A 317 -54.75 13.37 -54.47
N ASP A 318 -54.23 12.27 -53.95
CA ASP A 318 -54.93 10.98 -54.05
C ASP A 318 -56.22 10.95 -53.20
N ASN A 319 -56.30 11.70 -52.10
CA ASN A 319 -57.55 11.88 -51.36
C ASN A 319 -58.57 12.74 -52.12
N ASP A 320 -58.13 13.82 -52.76
CA ASP A 320 -58.96 14.76 -53.52
C ASP A 320 -59.53 14.15 -54.82
N PHE A 321 -58.91 13.08 -55.35
CA PHE A 321 -59.34 12.39 -56.58
C PHE A 321 -59.85 10.96 -56.38
N ILE A 322 -59.47 10.26 -55.31
CA ILE A 322 -59.76 8.83 -55.11
C ILE A 322 -60.51 8.60 -53.79
N TYR A 323 -59.85 8.82 -52.65
CA TYR A 323 -60.34 8.29 -51.36
C TYR A 323 -61.46 9.13 -50.73
N HIS A 324 -61.44 10.46 -50.90
CA HIS A 324 -62.40 11.41 -50.33
C HIS A 324 -62.60 11.27 -48.81
N GLU A 325 -61.58 10.81 -48.07
CA GLU A 325 -61.65 10.71 -46.61
C GLU A 325 -61.69 12.10 -45.97
N ARG A 326 -62.46 12.20 -44.88
CA ARG A 326 -62.54 13.41 -44.06
C ARG A 326 -61.28 13.55 -43.22
N ILE A 327 -60.50 14.60 -43.50
CA ILE A 327 -59.38 15.03 -42.66
C ILE A 327 -59.91 15.44 -41.27
N PRO A 328 -59.40 14.86 -40.16
CA PRO A 328 -59.76 15.26 -38.80
C PRO A 328 -58.99 16.51 -38.33
N ASP A 329 -59.54 17.28 -37.38
CA ASP A 329 -58.75 18.25 -36.60
C ASP A 329 -57.69 17.48 -35.80
N ILE A 330 -56.44 17.92 -35.87
CA ILE A 330 -55.29 17.32 -35.17
C ILE A 330 -55.49 17.15 -33.66
N LYS A 331 -56.36 17.95 -33.03
CA LYS A 331 -56.74 17.82 -31.60
C LYS A 331 -57.55 16.55 -31.30
N ASN A 332 -58.22 16.00 -32.30
CA ASN A 332 -59.04 14.79 -32.20
C ASN A 332 -58.28 13.52 -32.63
N VAL A 333 -57.05 13.67 -33.12
CA VAL A 333 -56.16 12.59 -33.55
C VAL A 333 -55.49 11.97 -32.32
N GLN A 334 -55.28 10.64 -32.32
CA GLN A 334 -54.73 9.94 -31.16
C GLN A 334 -53.29 10.40 -30.84
N ALA A 335 -53.03 10.72 -29.57
CA ALA A 335 -51.69 11.07 -29.10
C ALA A 335 -50.70 9.91 -29.30
N ILE A 336 -49.50 10.24 -29.78
CA ILE A 336 -48.43 9.27 -30.00
C ILE A 336 -47.89 8.80 -28.65
N GLY A 337 -47.81 7.48 -28.44
CA GLY A 337 -47.19 6.91 -27.24
C GLY A 337 -45.70 7.23 -27.16
N ARG A 338 -45.08 7.01 -26.00
CA ARG A 338 -43.63 7.27 -25.82
C ARG A 338 -42.84 5.99 -25.55
N ALA A 339 -41.54 6.03 -25.87
CA ALA A 339 -40.61 4.93 -25.66
C ALA A 339 -39.32 5.45 -25.02
N ILE A 340 -39.21 5.34 -23.69
CA ILE A 340 -38.00 5.64 -22.93
C ILE A 340 -36.97 4.55 -23.18
N VAL A 341 -35.83 4.92 -23.75
CA VAL A 341 -34.67 4.02 -23.93
C VAL A 341 -33.37 4.64 -23.42
N ALA A 342 -33.23 5.97 -23.50
CA ALA A 342 -32.18 6.69 -22.80
C ALA A 342 -32.46 6.72 -21.29
N LYS A 343 -31.44 6.43 -20.48
CA LYS A 343 -31.50 6.48 -19.01
C LYS A 343 -30.25 7.15 -18.44
N LEU A 344 -30.38 7.71 -17.23
CA LEU A 344 -29.23 8.09 -16.42
C LEU A 344 -28.48 6.81 -16.03
N LEU A 345 -27.22 6.67 -16.45
CA LEU A 345 -26.38 5.56 -16.00
C LEU A 345 -25.77 5.87 -14.63
N PRO A 346 -25.64 4.87 -13.73
CA PRO A 346 -24.91 5.07 -12.48
C PRO A 346 -23.43 5.37 -12.77
N LEU A 347 -22.75 5.99 -11.80
CA LEU A 347 -21.29 6.04 -11.81
C LEU A 347 -20.75 4.59 -11.78
N PRO A 348 -19.78 4.23 -12.63
CA PRO A 348 -19.02 3.02 -12.42
C PRO A 348 -18.09 3.18 -11.20
N GLU A 349 -17.74 2.07 -10.56
CA GLU A 349 -16.77 2.03 -9.45
C GLU A 349 -15.35 2.40 -9.92
N VAL A 350 -15.00 2.00 -11.14
CA VAL A 350 -13.75 2.32 -11.85
C VAL A 350 -14.12 2.71 -13.29
N PHE A 351 -13.58 3.82 -13.78
CA PHE A 351 -13.87 4.33 -15.12
C PHE A 351 -12.93 3.78 -16.21
N SER A 352 -11.64 3.59 -15.88
CA SER A 352 -10.63 3.10 -16.83
C SER A 352 -10.59 1.58 -16.92
N THR A 353 -10.22 1.04 -18.09
CA THR A 353 -10.31 -0.41 -18.36
C THR A 353 -9.31 -1.25 -17.58
N ASP A 354 -8.13 -0.69 -17.32
CA ASP A 354 -6.95 -1.39 -16.80
C ASP A 354 -6.37 -0.63 -15.59
N PHE A 355 -7.24 -0.21 -14.66
CA PHE A 355 -6.85 0.61 -13.52
C PHE A 355 -5.83 -0.10 -12.62
N LYS A 356 -4.65 0.49 -12.50
CA LYS A 356 -3.62 0.09 -11.53
C LYS A 356 -3.36 1.24 -10.56
N ASP A 357 -3.78 1.03 -9.32
CA ASP A 357 -3.58 1.96 -8.22
C ASP A 357 -2.08 2.08 -7.83
N LEU A 358 -1.49 3.23 -8.14
CA LEU A 358 -0.11 3.62 -7.85
C LEU A 358 0.23 3.56 -6.35
N PHE A 359 -0.78 3.64 -5.48
CA PHE A 359 -0.62 3.67 -4.02
C PHE A 359 -1.23 2.44 -3.34
N ALA A 360 -1.41 1.30 -4.04
CA ALA A 360 -2.13 0.13 -3.54
C ALA A 360 -1.64 -0.44 -2.17
N GLU A 361 -0.37 -0.24 -1.83
CA GLU A 361 0.22 -0.66 -0.54
C GLU A 361 0.09 0.38 0.59
N LEU A 362 -0.30 1.61 0.27
CA LEU A 362 -0.53 2.69 1.23
C LEU A 362 -1.86 2.45 1.96
N LEU A 363 -1.82 1.76 3.10
CA LEU A 363 -3.02 1.40 3.85
C LEU A 363 -3.65 2.63 4.56
N PRO A 364 -4.98 2.79 4.55
CA PRO A 364 -5.66 3.81 5.34
C PRO A 364 -5.29 3.75 6.83
N LEU A 365 -5.21 4.91 7.51
CA LEU A 365 -4.73 4.97 8.91
C LEU A 365 -5.56 4.11 9.88
N ASN A 366 -6.88 4.04 9.69
CA ASN A 366 -7.76 3.19 10.49
C ASN A 366 -7.47 1.69 10.28
N ILE A 367 -7.16 1.24 9.05
CA ILE A 367 -6.68 -0.13 8.76
C ILE A 367 -5.35 -0.39 9.48
N ARG A 368 -4.40 0.56 9.43
CA ARG A 368 -3.10 0.41 10.13
C ARG A 368 -3.27 0.29 11.64
N HIS A 369 -4.10 1.14 12.23
CA HIS A 369 -4.39 1.09 13.68
C HIS A 369 -5.13 -0.20 14.06
N ALA A 370 -6.05 -0.68 13.21
CA ALA A 370 -6.74 -1.94 13.42
C ALA A 370 -5.81 -3.16 13.36
N LEU A 371 -4.88 -3.19 12.39
CA LEU A 371 -3.85 -4.24 12.32
C LEU A 371 -2.96 -4.25 13.57
N SER A 372 -2.48 -3.09 14.03
CA SER A 372 -1.65 -2.99 15.24
C SER A 372 -2.42 -3.41 16.51
N ALA A 373 -3.71 -3.03 16.63
CA ALA A 373 -4.55 -3.43 17.75
C ALA A 373 -4.87 -4.94 17.75
N TYR A 374 -5.07 -5.54 16.57
CA TYR A 374 -5.16 -7.00 16.41
C TYR A 374 -3.86 -7.69 16.82
N GLU A 375 -2.70 -7.24 16.33
CA GLU A 375 -1.42 -7.87 16.64
C GLU A 375 -1.09 -7.80 18.13
N ASN A 376 -1.40 -6.70 18.81
CA ASN A 376 -1.23 -6.60 20.25
C ASN A 376 -2.08 -7.65 20.99
N ARG A 377 -3.39 -7.77 20.70
CA ARG A 377 -4.25 -8.79 21.32
C ARG A 377 -3.86 -10.22 20.96
N ARG A 378 -3.40 -10.47 19.72
CA ARG A 378 -2.83 -11.76 19.31
C ARG A 378 -1.62 -12.10 20.17
N ASN A 379 -0.70 -11.16 20.34
CA ASN A 379 0.52 -11.37 21.12
C ASN A 379 0.21 -11.57 22.62
N GLU A 380 -0.73 -10.81 23.18
CA GLU A 380 -1.24 -11.02 24.55
C GLU A 380 -1.82 -12.43 24.75
N LEU A 381 -2.70 -12.86 23.85
CA LEU A 381 -3.33 -14.19 23.87
C LEU A 381 -2.30 -15.33 23.75
N VAL A 382 -1.40 -15.23 22.76
CA VAL A 382 -0.35 -16.22 22.50
C VAL A 382 0.62 -16.31 23.68
N ASN A 383 1.07 -15.18 24.23
CA ASN A 383 1.99 -15.17 25.37
C ASN A 383 1.34 -15.72 26.64
N TYR A 384 0.06 -15.43 26.87
CA TYR A 384 -0.69 -15.95 28.03
C TYR A 384 -0.81 -17.48 28.00
N GLU A 385 -1.28 -18.06 26.90
CA GLU A 385 -1.46 -19.51 26.82
C GLU A 385 -0.12 -20.28 26.80
N ILE A 386 0.94 -19.69 26.23
CA ILE A 386 2.30 -20.24 26.30
C ILE A 386 2.86 -20.18 27.73
N SER A 387 2.64 -19.10 28.49
CA SER A 387 3.04 -19.02 29.89
C SER A 387 2.33 -20.07 30.73
N ASN A 388 1.00 -20.17 30.59
CA ASN A 388 0.15 -21.18 31.23
C ASN A 388 0.63 -22.62 30.98
N LEU A 389 0.92 -22.98 29.72
CA LEU A 389 1.49 -24.29 29.37
C LEU A 389 2.84 -24.57 30.05
N ARG A 390 3.71 -23.57 30.12
CA ARG A 390 5.04 -23.68 30.75
C ARG A 390 4.96 -23.79 32.26
N GLU A 391 4.15 -22.95 32.90
CA GLU A 391 3.88 -22.99 34.35
C GLU A 391 3.33 -24.35 34.78
N MET A 392 2.32 -24.88 34.07
CA MET A 392 1.76 -26.20 34.36
C MET A 392 2.79 -27.33 34.14
N THR A 393 3.68 -27.18 33.16
CA THR A 393 4.77 -28.15 32.91
C THR A 393 5.86 -28.08 33.98
N GLN A 394 6.17 -26.90 34.51
CA GLN A 394 7.04 -26.73 35.67
C GLN A 394 6.40 -27.35 36.92
N LEU A 395 5.12 -27.12 37.18
CA LEU A 395 4.39 -27.73 38.30
C LEU A 395 4.44 -29.27 38.23
N LEU A 396 4.24 -29.87 37.06
CA LEU A 396 4.39 -31.31 36.84
C LEU A 396 5.82 -31.79 37.18
N ASN A 397 6.85 -31.07 36.73
CA ASN A 397 8.24 -31.40 37.06
C ASN A 397 8.52 -31.28 38.56
N SER A 398 7.99 -30.26 39.25
CA SER A 398 8.14 -30.10 40.69
C SER A 398 7.46 -31.21 41.48
N VAL A 399 6.26 -31.66 41.07
CA VAL A 399 5.60 -32.81 41.70
C VAL A 399 6.42 -34.08 41.52
N LEU A 400 6.89 -34.37 40.31
CA LEU A 400 7.73 -35.54 40.04
C LEU A 400 9.01 -35.53 40.89
N ALA A 401 9.72 -34.40 40.94
CA ALA A 401 10.90 -34.23 41.77
C ALA A 401 10.60 -34.40 43.28
N SER A 402 9.45 -33.91 43.76
CA SER A 402 9.04 -34.06 45.18
C SER A 402 8.72 -35.49 45.58
N LEU A 403 8.34 -36.34 44.61
CA LEU A 403 8.16 -37.78 44.76
C LEU A 403 9.43 -38.57 44.42
N ASN A 404 10.56 -37.90 44.17
CA ASN A 404 11.80 -38.50 43.65
C ASN A 404 11.57 -39.37 42.40
N LEU A 405 10.56 -39.06 41.58
CA LEU A 405 10.21 -39.81 40.37
C LEU A 405 10.94 -39.24 39.14
N PRO A 406 11.51 -40.10 38.26
CA PRO A 406 11.36 -41.55 38.21
C PRO A 406 12.37 -42.36 39.07
N ALA A 407 13.26 -41.74 39.85
CA ALA A 407 14.35 -42.47 40.52
C ALA A 407 13.91 -43.40 41.67
N ALA A 408 12.82 -43.09 42.39
CA ALA A 408 12.36 -43.87 43.54
C ALA A 408 11.92 -45.29 43.17
N ILE A 409 11.22 -45.44 42.04
CA ILE A 409 10.49 -46.66 41.60
C ILE A 409 11.39 -47.80 41.11
N GLU A 410 12.67 -47.72 41.43
CA GLU A 410 13.75 -48.49 40.81
C GLU A 410 14.72 -49.11 41.81
N ASP A 411 14.55 -48.81 43.11
CA ASP A 411 15.47 -49.21 44.18
C ASP A 411 14.96 -50.42 45.00
N THR A 412 14.15 -51.30 44.39
CA THR A 412 13.33 -52.31 45.09
C THR A 412 14.08 -53.59 45.52
N SER A 413 15.38 -53.72 45.27
CA SER A 413 16.16 -54.93 45.60
C SER A 413 17.46 -54.68 46.37
N GLY A 414 17.95 -53.44 46.46
CA GLY A 414 19.20 -53.08 47.16
C GLY A 414 20.50 -53.61 46.51
N THR A 415 20.44 -54.63 45.66
CA THR A 415 21.61 -55.36 45.11
C THR A 415 21.85 -55.12 43.61
N GLU A 416 20.84 -54.72 42.85
CA GLU A 416 20.90 -54.50 41.39
C GLU A 416 20.84 -52.99 41.05
N ILE A 417 21.07 -52.54 39.81
CA ILE A 417 21.12 -51.09 39.50
C ILE A 417 19.80 -50.63 38.85
N PRO A 418 19.19 -49.52 39.34
CA PRO A 418 17.96 -48.91 38.81
C PRO A 418 17.82 -48.84 37.29
N GLU A 419 16.61 -49.06 36.76
CA GLU A 419 16.42 -49.21 35.32
C GLU A 419 16.44 -47.90 34.51
N SER A 420 15.93 -46.78 35.03
CA SER A 420 16.18 -45.49 34.38
C SER A 420 17.67 -45.17 34.40
N LEU A 421 18.45 -45.62 35.39
CA LEU A 421 19.91 -45.48 35.31
C LEU A 421 20.51 -46.29 34.15
N LEU A 422 19.90 -47.40 33.70
CA LEU A 422 20.27 -47.99 32.41
C LEU A 422 19.78 -47.18 31.23
N ASP A 423 18.51 -46.78 31.18
CA ASP A 423 18.00 -46.02 30.04
C ASP A 423 18.77 -44.71 29.88
N LYS A 424 19.21 -44.12 31.00
CA LYS A 424 20.16 -43.00 31.11
C LYS A 424 21.54 -43.38 30.53
N ALA A 425 22.14 -44.52 30.90
CA ALA A 425 23.41 -44.99 30.32
C ALA A 425 23.34 -45.41 28.83
N LEU A 426 22.24 -46.03 28.41
CA LEU A 426 21.96 -46.39 27.03
C LEU A 426 21.79 -45.13 26.19
N SER A 427 21.00 -44.16 26.68
CA SER A 427 20.84 -42.83 26.10
C SER A 427 22.18 -42.08 26.01
N VAL A 428 22.99 -42.08 27.08
CA VAL A 428 24.37 -41.53 27.06
C VAL A 428 25.18 -42.18 25.95
N ARG A 429 25.21 -43.52 25.89
CA ARG A 429 26.00 -44.29 24.92
C ARG A 429 25.54 -44.08 23.47
N GLU A 430 24.24 -44.02 23.21
CA GLU A 430 23.66 -43.72 21.89
C GLU A 430 23.91 -42.27 21.48
N LEU A 431 23.93 -41.35 22.44
CA LEU A 431 24.34 -39.95 22.25
C LEU A 431 25.87 -39.77 22.12
N GLY A 432 26.62 -40.86 21.91
CA GLY A 432 28.07 -40.88 21.67
C GLY A 432 28.93 -41.11 22.92
N GLY A 433 28.30 -41.25 24.09
CA GLY A 433 28.96 -41.37 25.38
C GLY A 433 29.75 -40.12 25.75
N ILE A 434 30.63 -40.26 26.74
CA ILE A 434 31.51 -39.16 27.17
C ILE A 434 32.41 -38.65 26.03
N LYS A 435 32.75 -39.51 25.05
CA LYS A 435 33.57 -39.15 23.88
C LYS A 435 32.98 -37.99 23.09
N THR A 436 31.67 -37.94 22.88
CA THR A 436 31.05 -36.83 22.15
C THR A 436 31.03 -35.52 22.96
N LEU A 437 31.03 -35.58 24.30
CA LEU A 437 31.33 -34.39 25.10
C LEU A 437 32.79 -33.96 24.93
N GLU A 438 33.75 -34.90 24.94
CA GLU A 438 35.18 -34.61 24.75
C GLU A 438 35.50 -34.09 23.34
N GLU A 439 34.80 -34.59 22.31
CA GLU A 439 34.88 -34.14 20.91
C GLU A 439 34.35 -32.71 20.77
N SER A 440 33.12 -32.43 21.24
CA SER A 440 32.58 -31.05 21.20
C SER A 440 33.36 -30.08 22.10
N MET A 441 33.85 -30.51 23.27
CA MET A 441 34.73 -29.68 24.11
C MET A 441 36.10 -29.39 23.49
N LYS A 442 36.54 -30.20 22.52
CA LYS A 442 37.72 -29.95 21.71
C LYS A 442 37.42 -29.04 20.51
N GLU A 443 36.21 -29.13 19.95
CA GLU A 443 35.76 -28.29 18.82
C GLU A 443 35.48 -26.82 19.23
N LEU A 444 34.86 -26.57 20.39
CA LEU A 444 34.53 -25.21 20.84
C LEU A 444 35.75 -24.26 20.87
N PRO A 445 36.93 -24.64 21.39
CA PRO A 445 38.16 -23.85 21.29
C PRO A 445 38.56 -23.46 19.86
N ASP A 446 38.42 -24.37 18.90
CA ASP A 446 38.79 -24.13 17.49
C ASP A 446 37.79 -23.16 16.83
N LEU A 447 36.48 -23.31 17.13
CA LEU A 447 35.44 -22.38 16.70
C LEU A 447 35.62 -20.98 17.31
N LEU A 448 35.94 -20.89 18.61
CA LEU A 448 36.28 -19.65 19.30
C LEU A 448 37.52 -18.98 18.67
N GLN A 449 38.57 -19.74 18.41
CA GLN A 449 39.81 -19.24 17.80
C GLN A 449 39.56 -18.67 16.41
N ARG A 450 38.79 -19.36 15.57
CA ARG A 450 38.36 -18.87 14.25
C ARG A 450 37.59 -17.54 14.32
N ASN A 451 36.69 -17.40 15.29
CA ASN A 451 35.95 -16.14 15.50
C ASN A 451 36.87 -14.98 15.92
N LYS A 452 37.89 -15.25 16.76
CA LYS A 452 38.91 -14.25 17.09
C LYS A 452 39.73 -13.85 15.88
N GLU A 453 40.24 -14.81 15.11
CA GLU A 453 41.06 -14.57 13.92
C GLU A 453 40.33 -13.68 12.89
N LEU A 454 39.04 -13.92 12.64
CA LEU A 454 38.23 -13.07 11.76
C LEU A 454 38.11 -11.62 12.28
N LEU A 455 37.99 -11.43 13.59
CA LEU A 455 37.82 -10.13 14.23
C LEU A 455 39.14 -9.36 14.36
N ASP A 456 40.23 -10.05 14.66
CA ASP A 456 41.58 -9.50 14.79
C ASP A 456 42.15 -9.13 13.40
N GLU A 457 41.88 -9.93 12.37
CA GLU A 457 42.18 -9.59 10.97
C GLU A 457 41.34 -8.38 10.48
N SER A 458 40.09 -8.28 10.94
CA SER A 458 39.25 -7.10 10.69
C SER A 458 39.81 -5.84 11.37
N GLU A 459 40.39 -5.97 12.58
CA GLU A 459 41.09 -4.87 13.24
C GLU A 459 42.37 -4.47 12.49
N ARG A 460 43.16 -5.47 12.05
CA ARG A 460 44.39 -5.26 11.28
C ARG A 460 44.13 -4.50 9.98
N MET A 461 43.13 -4.89 9.19
CA MET A 461 42.76 -4.19 7.95
C MET A 461 42.41 -2.71 8.17
N LEU A 462 41.67 -2.39 9.24
CA LEU A 462 41.33 -1.00 9.60
C LEU A 462 42.55 -0.21 10.07
N GLN A 463 43.43 -0.84 10.86
CA GLN A 463 44.62 -0.19 11.40
C GLN A 463 45.67 0.06 10.31
N GLU A 464 45.87 -0.85 9.35
CA GLU A 464 46.80 -0.67 8.23
C GLU A 464 46.33 0.42 7.24
N GLU A 465 45.03 0.52 6.95
CA GLU A 465 44.50 1.62 6.14
C GLU A 465 44.64 2.97 6.87
N ARG A 466 44.34 2.99 8.17
CA ARG A 466 44.50 4.17 9.03
C ARG A 466 45.95 4.65 9.11
N ASP A 467 46.90 3.75 9.33
CA ASP A 467 48.32 4.13 9.45
C ASP A 467 48.91 4.51 8.10
N SER A 468 48.46 3.90 7.00
CA SER A 468 48.78 4.40 5.66
C SER A 468 48.17 5.78 5.39
N ASP A 469 46.98 6.10 5.91
CA ASP A 469 46.40 7.45 5.78
C ASP A 469 47.21 8.47 6.60
N ASN A 470 47.56 8.14 7.84
CA ASN A 470 48.36 8.97 8.72
C ASN A 470 49.74 9.28 8.10
N GLN A 471 50.45 8.26 7.61
CA GLN A 471 51.77 8.40 7.01
C GLN A 471 51.75 9.29 5.76
N LEU A 472 50.77 9.12 4.88
CA LEU A 472 50.63 9.95 3.67
C LEU A 472 50.20 11.38 4.01
N ARG A 473 49.38 11.55 5.05
CA ARG A 473 48.99 12.86 5.60
C ARG A 473 50.18 13.61 6.21
N GLU A 474 51.11 12.91 6.85
CA GLU A 474 52.35 13.50 7.37
C GLU A 474 53.33 13.87 6.24
N GLN A 475 53.50 13.00 5.24
CA GLN A 475 54.39 13.23 4.09
C GLN A 475 53.92 14.38 3.19
N PHE A 476 52.65 14.38 2.79
CA PHE A 476 52.11 15.32 1.79
C PHE A 476 51.35 16.51 2.40
N LYS A 477 51.08 16.50 3.72
CA LYS A 477 50.49 17.60 4.50
C LYS A 477 49.26 18.21 3.84
N GLU A 478 49.27 19.50 3.52
CA GLU A 478 48.17 20.24 2.89
C GLU A 478 47.73 19.70 1.53
N ARG A 479 48.52 18.84 0.88
CA ARG A 479 48.15 18.17 -0.37
C ARG A 479 47.37 16.87 -0.15
N TRP A 480 47.40 16.26 1.04
CA TRP A 480 46.64 15.03 1.34
C TRP A 480 45.22 15.36 1.85
N LYS A 481 44.37 15.87 0.95
CA LYS A 481 43.09 16.50 1.31
C LYS A 481 41.91 15.55 1.59
N ARG A 482 42.09 14.22 1.51
CA ARG A 482 41.01 13.26 1.82
C ARG A 482 40.66 13.23 3.31
N THR A 483 39.42 12.87 3.64
CA THR A 483 38.95 12.74 5.04
C THR A 483 39.81 11.74 5.83
N PRO A 484 40.19 12.05 7.09
CA PRO A 484 40.96 11.12 7.92
C PRO A 484 40.24 9.80 8.16
N SER A 485 40.93 8.68 7.95
CA SER A 485 40.34 7.34 8.09
C SER A 485 39.68 7.10 9.45
N ALA A 486 40.31 7.59 10.52
CA ALA A 486 39.80 7.46 11.89
C ALA A 486 38.41 8.09 12.15
N ARG A 487 37.92 8.99 11.28
CA ARG A 487 36.53 9.50 11.31
C ARG A 487 35.55 8.66 10.49
N LEU A 488 36.04 7.92 9.49
CA LEU A 488 35.23 7.05 8.66
C LEU A 488 35.06 5.66 9.29
N THR A 489 36.05 5.21 10.08
CA THR A 489 36.06 3.89 10.71
C THR A 489 35.43 3.84 12.10
N GLU A 490 34.98 4.97 12.66
CA GLU A 490 34.44 5.07 14.03
C GLU A 490 33.33 4.05 14.32
N GLN A 491 32.37 3.89 13.40
CA GLN A 491 31.30 2.90 13.55
C GLN A 491 31.79 1.44 13.43
N PHE A 492 32.84 1.18 12.63
CA PHE A 492 33.45 -0.15 12.57
C PHE A 492 34.17 -0.45 13.90
N THR A 493 34.97 0.47 14.43
CA THR A 493 35.66 0.32 15.73
C THR A 493 34.67 0.07 16.87
N ASN A 494 33.58 0.84 16.93
CA ASN A 494 32.54 0.67 17.96
C ASN A 494 31.80 -0.67 17.86
N ASN A 495 31.70 -1.27 16.67
CA ASN A 495 31.13 -2.61 16.49
C ASN A 495 32.15 -3.71 16.77
N LEU A 496 33.44 -3.49 16.46
CA LEU A 496 34.54 -4.40 16.75
C LEU A 496 34.70 -4.61 18.27
N GLN A 497 34.58 -3.53 19.05
CA GLN A 497 34.56 -3.59 20.52
C GLN A 497 33.40 -4.45 21.04
N LYS A 498 32.17 -4.25 20.55
CA LYS A 498 31.00 -5.07 20.93
C LYS A 498 31.18 -6.55 20.59
N TYR A 499 31.76 -6.88 19.43
CA TYR A 499 32.06 -8.27 19.09
C TYR A 499 33.13 -8.87 20.02
N ARG A 500 34.14 -8.10 20.45
CA ARG A 500 35.09 -8.55 21.49
C ARG A 500 34.43 -8.76 22.84
N GLU A 501 33.50 -7.89 23.26
CA GLU A 501 32.70 -8.08 24.49
C GLU A 501 31.86 -9.37 24.43
N ILE A 502 31.19 -9.61 23.30
CA ILE A 502 30.41 -10.84 23.04
C ILE A 502 31.30 -12.09 23.12
N ILE A 503 32.48 -12.07 22.48
CA ILE A 503 33.44 -13.18 22.54
C ILE A 503 33.95 -13.39 23.98
N ASN A 504 34.28 -12.33 24.72
CA ASN A 504 34.76 -12.45 26.10
C ASN A 504 33.70 -13.06 27.03
N ASN A 505 32.42 -12.69 26.86
CA ASN A 505 31.31 -13.29 27.59
C ASN A 505 31.14 -14.79 27.25
N ALA A 506 31.31 -15.17 25.97
CA ALA A 506 31.29 -16.57 25.55
C ALA A 506 32.44 -17.38 26.17
N VAL A 507 33.67 -16.84 26.21
CA VAL A 507 34.81 -17.45 26.93
C VAL A 507 34.51 -17.69 28.41
N THR A 508 33.76 -16.80 29.06
CA THR A 508 33.31 -16.99 30.44
C THR A 508 32.27 -18.12 30.57
N ALA A 509 31.34 -18.26 29.62
CA ALA A 509 30.39 -19.36 29.59
C ALA A 509 31.06 -20.72 29.34
N ASP A 510 31.96 -20.82 28.35
CA ASP A 510 32.73 -22.03 28.03
C ASP A 510 33.50 -22.57 29.25
N LYS A 511 34.04 -21.65 30.08
CA LYS A 511 34.71 -22.00 31.33
C LYS A 511 33.75 -22.69 32.31
N VAL A 512 32.54 -22.15 32.51
CA VAL A 512 31.53 -22.75 33.41
C VAL A 512 31.09 -24.12 32.91
N VAL A 513 30.90 -24.29 31.60
CA VAL A 513 30.56 -25.59 30.99
C VAL A 513 31.70 -26.60 31.22
N ARG A 514 32.97 -26.19 31.10
CA ARG A 514 34.14 -27.05 31.38
C ARG A 514 34.25 -27.44 32.86
N GLU A 515 34.08 -26.49 33.78
CA GLU A 515 34.10 -26.77 35.23
C GLU A 515 32.95 -27.71 35.65
N LYS A 516 31.79 -27.61 35.00
CA LYS A 516 30.66 -28.52 35.19
C LYS A 516 30.89 -29.93 34.60
N TYR A 517 31.70 -30.07 33.54
CA TYR A 517 32.09 -31.37 33.00
C TYR A 517 33.06 -32.13 33.93
N GLU A 518 34.17 -31.50 34.32
CA GLU A 518 35.18 -32.16 35.17
C GLU A 518 34.60 -32.60 36.52
N SER A 519 33.62 -31.87 37.06
CA SER A 519 32.94 -32.21 38.32
C SER A 519 31.95 -33.40 38.23
N HIS A 520 31.53 -33.81 37.03
CA HIS A 520 30.57 -34.90 36.83
C HIS A 520 31.13 -36.11 36.06
N LYS A 521 32.34 -35.97 35.46
CA LYS A 521 33.04 -36.97 34.63
C LYS A 521 32.98 -38.41 35.18
N GLU A 522 33.36 -38.58 36.45
CA GLU A 522 33.44 -39.90 37.13
C GLU A 522 32.07 -40.60 37.25
N GLY A 523 30.96 -39.86 37.31
CA GLY A 523 29.62 -40.43 37.46
C GLY A 523 28.99 -40.96 36.17
N ILE A 524 29.56 -40.65 35.01
CA ILE A 524 28.96 -40.96 33.69
C ILE A 524 29.24 -42.43 33.25
N GLU A 525 30.09 -43.17 33.97
CA GLU A 525 30.75 -44.38 33.46
C GLU A 525 30.16 -45.75 33.89
N ILE A 526 29.24 -45.83 34.88
CA ILE A 526 29.06 -47.06 35.71
C ILE A 526 27.59 -47.55 35.92
N LEU A 527 26.88 -48.13 34.93
CA LEU A 527 25.41 -48.38 35.00
C LEU A 527 24.83 -49.64 34.27
N LYS A 528 24.32 -50.68 35.01
CA LYS A 528 23.49 -51.89 34.60
C LYS A 528 22.92 -52.65 35.83
N SER A 529 21.72 -53.25 36.02
CA SER A 529 20.53 -53.82 35.28
C SER A 529 19.41 -54.09 36.33
N ASN A 530 18.06 -54.24 36.18
CA ASN A 530 16.95 -53.83 35.26
C ASN A 530 15.54 -54.24 35.86
N ALA A 531 14.61 -53.36 36.35
CA ALA A 531 13.27 -53.79 36.89
C ALA A 531 12.09 -52.76 37.15
N VAL A 532 11.63 -51.88 36.23
CA VAL A 532 10.80 -50.67 36.60
C VAL A 532 9.35 -50.59 36.00
N ILE A 533 8.84 -51.67 35.43
CA ILE A 533 7.81 -51.64 34.35
C ILE A 533 6.46 -50.89 34.64
N LYS A 534 5.90 -50.85 35.86
CA LYS A 534 4.53 -50.28 36.06
C LYS A 534 4.50 -48.75 36.11
N LEU A 535 5.26 -48.11 37.01
CA LEU A 535 5.30 -46.64 37.05
C LEU A 535 6.08 -46.03 35.88
N ARG A 536 6.97 -46.80 35.23
CA ARG A 536 7.54 -46.47 33.90
C ARG A 536 6.48 -46.00 32.91
N LYS A 537 5.33 -46.67 32.84
CA LYS A 537 4.25 -46.27 31.91
C LYS A 537 3.69 -44.88 32.22
N LEU A 538 3.44 -44.56 33.49
CA LEU A 538 2.97 -43.22 33.87
C LEU A 538 4.03 -42.14 33.56
N MET A 539 5.32 -42.48 33.57
CA MET A 539 6.40 -41.58 33.13
C MET A 539 6.48 -41.43 31.59
N GLU A 540 6.10 -42.47 30.85
CA GLU A 540 5.91 -42.42 29.39
C GLU A 540 4.72 -41.51 29.03
N ASP A 541 3.58 -41.67 29.71
CA ASP A 541 2.40 -40.80 29.58
C ASP A 541 2.73 -39.32 29.92
N VAL A 542 3.55 -39.07 30.96
CA VAL A 542 4.10 -37.74 31.30
C VAL A 542 4.96 -37.17 30.17
N THR A 543 5.74 -38.02 29.50
CA THR A 543 6.65 -37.60 28.42
C THR A 543 5.86 -37.25 27.17
N THR A 544 4.90 -38.09 26.79
CA THR A 544 3.93 -37.81 25.70
C THR A 544 3.18 -36.49 25.95
N LEU A 545 2.71 -36.26 27.18
CA LEU A 545 2.01 -35.02 27.53
C LEU A 545 2.89 -33.76 27.36
N LYS A 546 4.19 -33.85 27.66
CA LYS A 546 5.16 -32.76 27.42
C LYS A 546 5.34 -32.50 25.93
N THR A 547 5.57 -33.54 25.13
CA THR A 547 5.72 -33.40 23.66
C THR A 547 4.47 -32.81 23.00
N VAL A 548 3.26 -33.16 23.46
CA VAL A 548 2.01 -32.53 23.02
C VAL A 548 1.99 -31.02 23.32
N ARG A 549 2.51 -30.57 24.48
CA ARG A 549 2.62 -29.15 24.81
C ARG A 549 3.67 -28.43 23.95
N ASP A 550 4.79 -29.08 23.64
CA ASP A 550 5.78 -28.53 22.71
C ASP A 550 5.18 -28.34 21.31
N THR A 551 4.31 -29.24 20.85
CA THR A 551 3.53 -29.08 19.61
C THR A 551 2.56 -27.89 19.70
N ILE A 552 1.73 -27.82 20.75
CA ILE A 552 0.75 -26.73 20.94
C ILE A 552 1.44 -25.37 21.04
N GLU A 553 2.56 -25.25 21.77
CA GLU A 553 3.35 -24.01 21.86
C GLU A 553 3.84 -23.55 20.48
N ASN A 554 4.23 -24.47 19.59
CA ASN A 554 4.63 -24.13 18.23
C ASN A 554 3.44 -23.77 17.33
N GLU A 555 2.30 -24.46 17.45
CA GLU A 555 1.07 -24.10 16.73
C GLU A 555 0.60 -22.68 17.09
N PHE A 556 0.66 -22.27 18.37
CA PHE A 556 0.37 -20.90 18.79
C PHE A 556 1.29 -19.83 18.17
N LYS A 557 2.59 -20.14 17.97
CA LYS A 557 3.57 -19.21 17.36
C LYS A 557 3.40 -19.05 15.85
N PHE A 558 3.03 -20.13 15.16
CA PHE A 558 2.99 -20.16 13.69
C PHE A 558 1.58 -20.02 13.09
N ALA A 559 0.52 -20.06 13.92
CA ALA A 559 -0.83 -19.72 13.48
C ALA A 559 -0.90 -18.26 12.98
N ALA A 560 -1.20 -18.10 11.69
CA ALA A 560 -1.30 -16.82 11.00
C ALA A 560 -2.70 -16.64 10.39
N ASN A 561 -3.19 -15.39 10.34
CA ASN A 561 -4.44 -15.02 9.69
C ASN A 561 -4.31 -13.65 9.00
N ASP A 562 -4.90 -13.51 7.80
CA ASP A 562 -4.87 -12.26 7.03
C ASP A 562 -5.99 -11.29 7.45
N MET A 563 -5.71 -10.52 8.50
CA MET A 563 -6.59 -9.45 8.94
C MET A 563 -6.61 -8.22 8.02
N LYS A 564 -5.64 -8.07 7.10
CA LYS A 564 -5.58 -6.91 6.20
C LYS A 564 -6.78 -6.96 5.25
N THR A 565 -7.03 -8.12 4.64
CA THR A 565 -8.20 -8.32 3.77
C THR A 565 -9.51 -8.22 4.54
N THR A 566 -9.58 -8.75 5.76
CA THR A 566 -10.78 -8.65 6.62
C THR A 566 -11.15 -7.21 6.96
N PHE A 567 -10.19 -6.40 7.44
CA PHE A 567 -10.47 -5.01 7.80
C PHE A 567 -10.76 -4.12 6.58
N LEU A 568 -10.12 -4.37 5.43
CA LEU A 568 -10.43 -3.66 4.18
C LEU A 568 -11.86 -3.95 3.71
N SER A 569 -12.31 -5.20 3.80
CA SER A 569 -13.68 -5.59 3.44
C SER A 569 -14.72 -4.96 4.37
N ALA A 570 -14.47 -4.94 5.69
CA ALA A 570 -15.33 -4.28 6.67
C ALA A 570 -15.44 -2.77 6.40
N LEU A 571 -14.32 -2.08 6.19
CA LEU A 571 -14.29 -0.65 5.88
C LEU A 571 -15.07 -0.31 4.60
N ALA A 572 -14.91 -1.11 3.54
CA ALA A 572 -15.58 -0.88 2.27
C ALA A 572 -17.10 -1.13 2.33
N LYS A 573 -17.55 -2.07 3.17
CA LYS A 573 -18.97 -2.45 3.29
C LYS A 573 -19.73 -1.58 4.30
N ASP A 574 -19.15 -1.36 5.47
CA ASP A 574 -19.84 -0.79 6.64
C ASP A 574 -19.38 0.65 6.94
N GLY A 575 -18.42 1.19 6.18
CA GLY A 575 -17.92 2.58 6.29
C GLY A 575 -17.04 2.86 7.52
N ALA A 576 -17.00 1.93 8.47
CA ALA A 576 -16.20 1.96 9.69
C ALA A 576 -15.62 0.57 9.98
N ILE A 577 -14.69 0.49 10.94
CA ILE A 577 -14.09 -0.78 11.38
C ILE A 577 -14.44 -0.98 12.86
N ASP A 578 -15.31 -1.95 13.15
CA ASP A 578 -15.53 -2.44 14.52
C ASP A 578 -14.38 -3.39 14.91
N GLU A 579 -13.21 -2.78 15.07
CA GLU A 579 -11.94 -3.46 15.30
C GLU A 579 -12.00 -4.46 16.48
N PRO A 580 -12.51 -4.12 17.67
CA PRO A 580 -12.50 -5.04 18.80
C PRO A 580 -13.31 -6.31 18.53
N ASN A 581 -14.52 -6.19 17.96
CA ASN A 581 -15.39 -7.33 17.71
C ASN A 581 -14.85 -8.22 16.57
N ILE A 582 -14.39 -7.60 15.47
CA ILE A 582 -13.78 -8.31 14.33
C ILE A 582 -12.50 -9.05 14.78
N SER A 583 -11.66 -8.41 15.60
CA SER A 583 -10.45 -9.03 16.18
C SER A 583 -10.80 -10.18 17.12
N VAL A 584 -11.77 -10.03 18.02
CA VAL A 584 -12.17 -11.10 18.96
C VAL A 584 -12.79 -12.29 18.23
N GLU A 585 -13.65 -12.07 17.22
CA GLU A 585 -14.22 -13.15 16.41
C GLU A 585 -13.13 -13.90 15.61
N SER A 586 -12.18 -13.16 15.03
CA SER A 586 -11.03 -13.71 14.32
C SER A 586 -10.12 -14.56 15.22
N LEU A 587 -9.70 -14.01 16.37
CA LEU A 587 -8.87 -14.72 17.34
C LEU A 587 -9.60 -15.96 17.90
N GLY A 588 -10.91 -15.86 18.17
CA GLY A 588 -11.73 -16.99 18.62
C GLY A 588 -11.81 -18.13 17.60
N LYS A 589 -11.92 -17.82 16.30
CA LYS A 589 -11.89 -18.82 15.22
C LYS A 589 -10.51 -19.46 15.04
N CYS A 590 -9.44 -18.67 15.12
CA CYS A 590 -8.08 -19.12 14.86
C CYS A 590 -7.46 -19.90 16.05
N TYR A 591 -7.52 -19.31 17.25
CA TYR A 591 -6.85 -19.83 18.45
C TYR A 591 -7.79 -20.61 19.39
N GLY A 592 -9.11 -20.45 19.29
CA GLY A 592 -10.08 -21.17 20.14
C GLY A 592 -9.90 -22.70 20.18
N PRO A 593 -9.57 -23.39 19.07
CA PRO A 593 -9.20 -24.80 19.08
C PRO A 593 -7.92 -25.09 19.88
N LEU A 594 -6.90 -24.24 19.77
CA LEU A 594 -5.63 -24.38 20.51
C LEU A 594 -5.84 -24.16 22.01
N GLN A 595 -6.60 -23.12 22.39
CA GLN A 595 -6.99 -22.90 23.79
C GLN A 595 -7.79 -24.07 24.38
N LYS A 596 -8.55 -24.80 23.55
CA LYS A 596 -9.20 -26.04 23.97
C LYS A 596 -8.18 -27.14 24.25
N GLN A 597 -7.20 -27.35 23.36
CA GLN A 597 -6.11 -28.31 23.58
C GLN A 597 -5.30 -27.99 24.87
N VAL A 598 -5.04 -26.71 25.17
CA VAL A 598 -4.40 -26.29 26.43
C VAL A 598 -5.20 -26.78 27.64
N ARG A 599 -6.51 -26.49 27.69
CA ARG A 599 -7.39 -26.91 28.79
C ARG A 599 -7.46 -28.45 28.92
N GLU A 600 -7.51 -29.17 27.80
CA GLU A 600 -7.50 -30.64 27.80
C GLU A 600 -6.15 -31.21 28.29
N SER A 601 -5.03 -30.60 27.92
CA SER A 601 -3.68 -30.95 28.38
C SER A 601 -3.46 -30.67 29.88
N ILE A 602 -4.12 -29.64 30.44
CA ILE A 602 -4.08 -29.36 31.89
C ILE A 602 -4.96 -30.37 32.64
N ALA A 603 -6.19 -30.63 32.18
CA ALA A 603 -7.06 -31.64 32.78
C ALA A 603 -6.52 -33.09 32.67
N GLN A 604 -5.65 -33.37 31.69
CA GLN A 604 -4.89 -34.62 31.61
C GLN A 604 -3.77 -34.68 32.65
N GLN A 605 -3.04 -33.57 32.88
CA GLN A 605 -2.04 -33.49 33.94
C GLN A 605 -2.62 -33.73 35.33
N GLU A 606 -3.78 -33.14 35.65
CA GLU A 606 -4.41 -33.31 36.97
C GLU A 606 -4.70 -34.78 37.30
N LYS A 607 -5.24 -35.52 36.34
CA LYS A 607 -5.49 -36.97 36.47
C LYS A 607 -4.19 -37.75 36.61
N LEU A 608 -3.24 -37.49 35.71
CA LEU A 608 -1.95 -38.18 35.67
C LEU A 608 -1.15 -37.98 36.96
N VAL A 609 -1.16 -36.76 37.52
CA VAL A 609 -0.56 -36.45 38.83
C VAL A 609 -1.24 -37.23 39.96
N ALA A 610 -2.57 -37.32 39.98
CA ALA A 610 -3.29 -38.09 41.00
C ALA A 610 -3.01 -39.60 40.92
N GLU A 611 -2.97 -40.17 39.72
CA GLU A 611 -2.61 -41.58 39.49
C GLU A 611 -1.15 -41.88 39.88
N ILE A 612 -0.23 -40.97 39.57
CA ILE A 612 1.18 -41.03 39.98
C ILE A 612 1.31 -40.98 41.51
N GLN A 613 0.62 -40.04 42.17
CA GLN A 613 0.64 -39.91 43.63
C GLN A 613 0.07 -41.16 44.33
N SER A 614 -1.01 -41.75 43.80
CA SER A 614 -1.58 -42.99 44.33
C SER A 614 -0.61 -44.17 44.19
N CYS A 615 -0.07 -44.41 42.98
CA CYS A 615 0.89 -45.49 42.75
C CYS A 615 2.21 -45.29 43.53
N HIS A 616 2.64 -44.05 43.75
CA HIS A 616 3.81 -43.75 44.57
C HIS A 616 3.56 -44.02 46.06
N ALA A 617 2.36 -43.70 46.57
CA ALA A 617 1.98 -44.02 47.95
C ALA A 617 1.89 -45.53 48.17
N GLU A 618 1.38 -46.30 47.21
CA GLU A 618 1.46 -47.78 47.21
C GLU A 618 2.92 -48.25 47.31
N PHE A 619 3.77 -47.82 46.35
CA PHE A 619 5.18 -48.19 46.27
C PHE A 619 5.99 -47.86 47.56
N THR A 620 5.77 -46.69 48.15
CA THR A 620 6.53 -46.24 49.34
C THR A 620 6.28 -47.15 50.55
N ASN A 621 5.10 -47.76 50.66
CA ASN A 621 4.77 -48.67 51.76
C ASN A 621 5.48 -50.04 51.65
N GLU A 622 5.99 -50.41 50.48
CA GLU A 622 6.74 -51.67 50.25
C GLU A 622 8.25 -51.53 50.56
N GLN A 623 8.75 -50.31 50.74
CA GLN A 623 10.18 -49.93 50.74
C GLN A 623 10.85 -49.80 52.13
N VAL A 624 10.22 -50.26 53.22
CA VAL A 624 10.68 -49.95 54.60
C VAL A 624 11.85 -50.85 55.06
N GLY A 625 13.04 -50.69 54.47
CA GLY A 625 14.28 -51.29 54.97
C GLY A 625 15.55 -51.15 54.12
N SER A 626 16.52 -50.37 54.60
CA SER A 626 17.95 -50.35 54.19
C SER A 626 18.34 -49.68 52.85
N GLY A 627 18.46 -48.34 52.81
CA GLY A 627 18.90 -47.57 51.63
C GLY A 627 20.12 -46.61 51.76
N SER A 628 20.28 -45.91 52.89
CA SER A 628 21.04 -44.63 53.02
C SER A 628 22.39 -44.47 52.28
N SER A 629 23.28 -45.46 52.28
CA SER A 629 24.60 -45.34 51.61
C SER A 629 24.51 -45.56 50.09
N ARG A 630 23.57 -46.40 49.66
CA ARG A 630 23.30 -46.72 48.26
C ARG A 630 22.53 -45.58 47.59
N GLU A 631 21.50 -45.08 48.27
CA GLU A 631 20.73 -43.89 47.90
C GLU A 631 21.62 -42.72 47.47
N ALA A 632 22.66 -42.38 48.26
CA ALA A 632 23.62 -41.34 47.93
C ALA A 632 24.41 -41.59 46.62
N MET A 633 24.77 -42.84 46.32
CA MET A 633 25.45 -43.21 45.08
C MET A 633 24.50 -43.17 43.87
N LEU A 634 23.25 -43.62 44.05
CA LEU A 634 22.21 -43.53 43.02
C LEU A 634 21.91 -42.05 42.67
N CYS A 635 21.86 -41.16 43.66
CA CYS A 635 21.75 -39.72 43.45
C CYS A 635 22.95 -39.15 42.65
N LYS A 636 24.19 -39.56 42.96
CA LYS A 636 25.40 -39.15 42.20
C LYS A 636 25.36 -39.61 40.74
N LEU A 637 24.82 -40.80 40.48
CA LEU A 637 24.68 -41.35 39.12
C LEU A 637 23.53 -40.69 38.35
N ALA A 638 22.42 -40.37 39.03
CA ALA A 638 21.30 -39.65 38.44
C ALA A 638 21.71 -38.23 38.02
N SER A 639 22.38 -37.49 38.91
CA SER A 639 22.88 -36.14 38.62
C SER A 639 23.96 -36.12 37.55
N ALA A 640 24.78 -37.18 37.43
CA ALA A 640 25.75 -37.31 36.34
C ALA A 640 25.09 -37.44 34.95
N TYR A 641 23.94 -38.12 34.84
CA TYR A 641 23.16 -38.12 33.58
C TYR A 641 22.53 -36.76 33.29
N ASP A 642 21.92 -36.14 34.30
CA ASP A 642 21.23 -34.87 34.11
C ASP A 642 22.26 -33.77 33.73
N ALA A 643 23.45 -33.81 34.34
CA ALA A 643 24.62 -33.05 33.93
C ALA A 643 25.11 -33.41 32.51
N PHE A 644 25.20 -34.69 32.13
CA PHE A 644 25.55 -35.09 30.76
C PHE A 644 24.60 -34.48 29.71
N LYS A 645 23.28 -34.52 29.98
CA LYS A 645 22.27 -33.97 29.07
C LYS A 645 22.36 -32.45 28.97
N GLU A 646 22.52 -31.77 30.11
CA GLU A 646 22.69 -30.32 30.13
C GLU A 646 24.00 -29.90 29.44
N LEU A 647 25.11 -30.57 29.71
CA LEU A 647 26.39 -30.35 29.04
C LEU A 647 26.29 -30.58 27.53
N LYS A 648 25.61 -31.64 27.08
CA LYS A 648 25.40 -31.87 25.64
C LYS A 648 24.60 -30.74 24.99
N ASN A 649 23.52 -30.29 25.64
CA ASN A 649 22.72 -29.18 25.14
C ASN A 649 23.52 -27.87 25.09
N ASN A 650 24.23 -27.53 26.18
CA ASN A 650 25.02 -26.31 26.29
C ASN A 650 26.19 -26.30 25.27
N LEU A 651 26.82 -27.44 24.99
CA LEU A 651 27.87 -27.56 23.97
C LEU A 651 27.30 -27.44 22.55
N VAL A 652 26.12 -28.00 22.27
CA VAL A 652 25.44 -27.84 20.97
C VAL A 652 25.00 -26.39 20.75
N GLU A 653 24.48 -25.73 21.79
CA GLU A 653 24.12 -24.31 21.74
C GLU A 653 25.34 -23.41 21.58
N GLY A 654 26.44 -23.68 22.29
CA GLY A 654 27.72 -22.98 22.14
C GLY A 654 28.33 -23.16 20.74
N ALA A 655 28.33 -24.38 20.20
CA ALA A 655 28.78 -24.65 18.84
C ALA A 655 27.90 -23.93 17.80
N LYS A 656 26.57 -23.90 17.98
CA LYS A 656 25.66 -23.13 17.13
C LYS A 656 25.96 -21.63 17.22
N PHE A 657 26.10 -21.08 18.43
CA PHE A 657 26.45 -19.68 18.67
C PHE A 657 27.74 -19.27 17.95
N TYR A 658 28.82 -20.05 18.06
CA TYR A 658 30.07 -19.72 17.38
C TYR A 658 30.00 -19.85 15.84
N ASN A 659 29.13 -20.72 15.30
CA ASN A 659 28.88 -20.81 13.86
C ASN A 659 28.02 -19.64 13.34
N ASP A 660 26.98 -19.23 14.07
CA ASP A 660 26.17 -18.06 13.75
C ASP A 660 27.02 -16.77 13.84
N LEU A 661 27.86 -16.64 14.87
CA LEU A 661 28.81 -15.55 15.04
C LEU A 661 29.84 -15.52 13.89
N THR A 662 30.31 -16.68 13.42
CA THR A 662 31.22 -16.77 12.26
C THR A 662 30.59 -16.15 11.02
N GLN A 663 29.30 -16.38 10.76
CA GLN A 663 28.59 -15.78 9.62
C GLN A 663 28.50 -14.25 9.75
N LEU A 664 28.17 -13.74 10.95
CA LEU A 664 28.13 -12.31 11.22
C LEU A 664 29.51 -11.65 11.06
N LEU A 665 30.57 -12.30 11.54
CA LEU A 665 31.95 -11.80 11.46
C LEU A 665 32.49 -11.84 10.02
N VAL A 666 32.17 -12.85 9.21
CA VAL A 666 32.53 -12.85 7.77
C VAL A 666 31.83 -11.70 7.03
N VAL A 667 30.54 -11.46 7.29
CA VAL A 667 29.82 -10.32 6.69
C VAL A 667 30.39 -8.97 7.16
N PHE A 668 30.87 -8.88 8.40
CA PHE A 668 31.54 -7.69 8.94
C PHE A 668 32.94 -7.48 8.32
N GLN A 669 33.73 -8.54 8.23
CA GLN A 669 35.06 -8.55 7.61
C GLN A 669 35.00 -8.13 6.13
N ASN A 670 34.01 -8.64 5.38
CA ASN A 670 33.81 -8.25 3.98
C ASN A 670 33.54 -6.74 3.85
N LYS A 671 32.65 -6.16 4.67
CA LYS A 671 32.37 -4.71 4.67
C LYS A 671 33.62 -3.86 4.98
N ILE A 672 34.50 -4.36 5.84
CA ILE A 672 35.78 -3.71 6.15
C ILE A 672 36.76 -3.86 4.98
N SER A 673 36.83 -5.03 4.34
CA SER A 673 37.65 -5.28 3.15
C SER A 673 37.24 -4.38 1.98
N ASP A 674 35.94 -4.29 1.69
CA ASP A 674 35.38 -3.39 0.65
C ASP A 674 35.73 -1.92 0.92
N PHE A 675 35.60 -1.48 2.19
CA PHE A 675 35.99 -0.14 2.61
C PHE A 675 37.50 0.11 2.41
N CYS A 676 38.35 -0.78 2.91
CA CYS A 676 39.81 -0.64 2.78
C CYS A 676 40.27 -0.74 1.32
N PHE A 677 39.59 -1.53 0.47
CA PHE A 677 39.83 -1.59 -0.97
C PHE A 677 39.49 -0.25 -1.65
N ALA A 678 38.29 0.29 -1.42
CA ALA A 678 37.88 1.59 -1.97
C ALA A 678 38.84 2.72 -1.53
N ARG A 679 39.23 2.73 -0.25
CA ARG A 679 40.23 3.65 0.31
C ARG A 679 41.63 3.47 -0.27
N LYS A 680 41.99 2.26 -0.69
CA LYS A 680 43.25 1.99 -1.39
C LYS A 680 43.22 2.51 -2.82
N THR A 681 42.13 2.33 -3.55
CA THR A 681 41.95 2.90 -4.90
C THR A 681 41.99 4.43 -4.87
N GLU A 682 41.27 5.06 -3.94
CA GLU A 682 41.33 6.52 -3.70
C GLU A 682 42.76 7.00 -3.41
N LYS A 683 43.51 6.26 -2.59
CA LYS A 683 44.93 6.55 -2.29
C LYS A 683 45.80 6.45 -3.55
N GLU A 684 45.61 5.44 -4.39
CA GLU A 684 46.41 5.21 -5.59
C GLU A 684 46.13 6.27 -6.67
N GLU A 685 44.88 6.69 -6.82
CA GLU A 685 44.47 7.81 -7.69
C GLU A 685 45.08 9.14 -7.21
N LEU A 686 44.93 9.47 -5.91
CA LEU A 686 45.52 10.69 -5.34
C LEU A 686 47.06 10.71 -5.46
N LEU A 687 47.73 9.57 -5.26
CA LEU A 687 49.19 9.47 -5.43
C LEU A 687 49.63 9.63 -6.90
N LYS A 688 48.84 9.12 -7.85
CA LYS A 688 49.08 9.31 -9.29
C LYS A 688 48.93 10.78 -9.69
N ASP A 689 47.90 11.46 -9.20
CA ASP A 689 47.69 12.89 -9.45
C ASP A 689 48.79 13.75 -8.81
N LEU A 690 49.15 13.47 -7.56
CA LEU A 690 50.25 14.16 -6.88
C LEU A 690 51.59 13.97 -7.62
N THR A 691 51.87 12.76 -8.09
CA THR A 691 53.08 12.45 -8.86
C THR A 691 53.09 13.13 -10.22
N THR A 692 51.93 13.20 -10.90
CA THR A 692 51.78 13.88 -12.19
C THR A 692 51.94 15.40 -12.06
N ASN A 693 51.42 16.00 -10.99
CA ASN A 693 51.64 17.43 -10.71
C ASN A 693 53.12 17.71 -10.33
N LEU A 694 53.76 16.82 -9.57
CA LEU A 694 55.20 16.91 -9.24
C LEU A 694 56.12 16.72 -10.46
N SER A 695 55.70 15.97 -11.49
CA SER A 695 56.49 15.81 -12.73
C SER A 695 56.28 16.95 -13.74
N GLN A 696 55.24 17.77 -13.58
CA GLN A 696 55.02 18.98 -14.39
C GLN A 696 55.70 20.24 -13.85
N THR A 697 56.24 20.23 -12.62
CA THR A 697 57.09 21.32 -12.13
C THR A 697 58.49 21.26 -12.76
N GLY A 698 58.66 22.02 -13.86
CA GLY A 698 59.94 22.30 -14.50
C GLY A 698 60.94 23.06 -13.60
N PRO A 699 62.16 23.33 -14.11
CA PRO A 699 63.33 23.60 -13.27
C PRO A 699 63.26 24.88 -12.43
N ALA A 700 64.02 24.87 -11.33
CA ALA A 700 64.11 25.95 -10.37
C ALA A 700 64.55 27.28 -11.00
N ALA A 701 63.90 28.38 -10.60
CA ALA A 701 64.31 29.73 -10.94
C ALA A 701 65.70 30.05 -10.35
N THR A 702 66.57 30.63 -11.16
CA THR A 702 67.90 31.08 -10.72
C THR A 702 67.81 32.34 -9.85
N PRO A 703 68.69 32.51 -8.84
CA PRO A 703 68.68 33.68 -7.97
C PRO A 703 69.25 34.93 -8.67
N SER A 704 68.67 36.10 -8.38
CA SER A 704 68.94 37.35 -9.10
C SER A 704 69.54 38.46 -8.22
N ILE A 705 70.80 38.84 -8.47
CA ILE A 705 71.54 39.96 -7.84
C ILE A 705 72.66 40.42 -8.82
N PRO A 706 73.14 41.69 -8.83
CA PRO A 706 72.44 42.95 -9.08
C PRO A 706 72.96 43.71 -10.34
N SER A 707 72.42 44.91 -10.59
CA SER A 707 72.65 45.82 -11.75
C SER A 707 74.02 46.53 -11.81
N HIS A 708 74.39 47.09 -12.98
CA HIS A 708 75.06 48.42 -13.14
C HIS A 708 75.22 48.85 -14.63
N HIS A 709 74.75 50.07 -15.00
CA HIS A 709 75.16 50.96 -16.14
C HIS A 709 75.12 50.44 -17.61
N SER A 710 74.95 51.24 -18.68
CA SER A 710 74.58 52.68 -18.88
C SER A 710 74.16 53.00 -20.34
N SER A 711 73.36 54.05 -20.55
CA SER A 711 73.20 54.91 -21.76
C SER A 711 72.92 54.32 -23.17
N GLY A 712 71.80 54.74 -23.80
CA GLY A 712 71.50 54.59 -25.25
C GLY A 712 72.05 55.74 -26.12
N PRO A 713 71.37 56.27 -27.18
CA PRO A 713 69.96 56.08 -27.60
C PRO A 713 69.78 55.75 -29.14
N PRO A 714 68.93 56.39 -30.00
CA PRO A 714 67.57 55.88 -30.32
C PRO A 714 67.15 55.82 -31.83
N GLY A 715 65.96 55.22 -32.08
CA GLY A 715 65.09 55.44 -33.27
C GLY A 715 64.73 54.16 -34.06
N ILE A 716 63.62 54.03 -34.83
CA ILE A 716 62.42 54.84 -35.11
C ILE A 716 61.30 53.86 -35.66
N ASN A 717 60.01 54.17 -35.51
CA ASN A 717 58.84 53.40 -36.04
C ASN A 717 58.51 53.73 -37.53
N PRO A 718 57.78 52.91 -38.34
CA PRO A 718 56.35 52.59 -38.12
C PRO A 718 55.78 51.25 -38.72
N THR A 719 54.43 51.17 -38.76
CA THR A 719 53.43 50.11 -39.10
C THR A 719 53.18 49.88 -40.63
N PRO A 720 52.18 49.10 -41.17
CA PRO A 720 51.01 48.35 -40.60
C PRO A 720 50.58 46.96 -41.25
N GLU A 721 49.38 46.46 -40.86
CA GLU A 721 48.32 45.70 -41.63
C GLU A 721 48.22 44.14 -41.80
N VAL A 722 47.12 43.60 -41.22
CA VAL A 722 46.06 42.62 -41.66
C VAL A 722 46.28 41.53 -42.76
N ALA A 723 45.93 40.24 -42.46
CA ALA A 723 45.21 39.27 -43.34
C ALA A 723 44.89 37.88 -42.69
N ALA A 724 44.10 37.02 -43.37
CA ALA A 724 43.77 35.58 -43.11
C ALA A 724 43.67 34.83 -44.48
N PRO A 725 43.21 33.55 -44.69
CA PRO A 725 42.71 32.47 -43.79
C PRO A 725 43.09 30.96 -44.14
N SER A 726 42.67 29.98 -43.30
CA SER A 726 42.37 28.53 -43.61
C SER A 726 43.56 27.59 -44.02
N PRO A 727 43.46 26.21 -44.09
CA PRO A 727 42.29 25.30 -44.13
C PRO A 727 42.34 23.98 -43.26
N GLN A 728 41.52 22.97 -43.64
CA GLN A 728 41.12 21.68 -43.00
C GLN A 728 42.03 20.45 -43.38
N LEU A 729 41.91 19.16 -42.97
CA LEU A 729 41.02 18.20 -42.19
C LEU A 729 41.92 16.91 -41.90
N PRO A 730 41.52 15.67 -41.46
CA PRO A 730 40.29 15.09 -40.88
C PRO A 730 40.49 14.26 -39.56
N TYR A 731 39.53 13.38 -39.20
CA TYR A 731 39.55 12.36 -38.10
C TYR A 731 39.37 10.91 -38.62
N PRO A 732 39.82 9.86 -37.88
CA PRO A 732 39.36 8.46 -38.01
C PRO A 732 38.32 8.05 -36.94
N ILE A 733 37.68 6.89 -37.14
CA ILE A 733 36.45 6.43 -36.43
C ILE A 733 36.71 5.20 -35.54
N GLN A 734 36.01 5.09 -34.40
CA GLN A 734 35.98 3.89 -33.54
C GLN A 734 34.89 2.89 -33.95
N HIS A 735 35.21 1.59 -33.91
CA HIS A 735 34.25 0.47 -33.97
C HIS A 735 34.58 -0.59 -32.89
N GLN A 736 33.58 -1.41 -32.56
CA GLN A 736 33.56 -2.24 -31.35
C GLN A 736 34.24 -3.62 -31.50
N GLY A 737 34.78 -4.12 -30.39
CA GLY A 737 35.05 -5.54 -30.15
C GLY A 737 34.75 -5.83 -28.67
N GLY A 738 33.89 -6.81 -28.39
CA GLY A 738 33.31 -7.02 -27.05
C GLY A 738 34.00 -8.10 -26.21
N MET A 739 33.77 -8.03 -24.89
CA MET A 739 34.06 -9.08 -23.90
C MET A 739 32.82 -9.28 -23.00
N PRO A 740 32.60 -10.47 -22.41
CA PRO A 740 31.27 -10.87 -21.91
C PRO A 740 30.88 -10.32 -20.53
N ILE A 741 29.58 -10.18 -20.33
CA ILE A 741 28.93 -9.69 -19.10
C ILE A 741 28.41 -10.89 -18.26
N PRO A 742 28.74 -10.99 -16.95
CA PRO A 742 27.95 -11.76 -15.99
C PRO A 742 26.63 -11.03 -15.70
N TYR A 743 25.51 -11.75 -15.65
CA TYR A 743 24.17 -11.18 -15.57
C TYR A 743 23.94 -10.22 -14.38
N GLY A 744 23.35 -9.04 -14.65
CA GLY A 744 22.38 -8.44 -13.72
C GLY A 744 22.73 -7.18 -12.93
N ALA A 745 23.20 -6.10 -13.56
CA ALA A 745 23.05 -4.73 -13.01
C ALA A 745 23.11 -3.64 -14.09
N THR A 746 22.30 -2.59 -13.96
CA THR A 746 22.37 -1.36 -14.76
C THR A 746 22.91 -0.17 -13.94
N PRO A 747 23.74 0.71 -14.53
CA PRO A 747 24.39 1.79 -13.77
C PRO A 747 23.44 2.97 -13.50
N GLY A 748 23.12 3.24 -12.22
CA GLY A 748 22.35 4.45 -11.87
C GLY A 748 21.65 4.48 -10.51
N THR A 749 22.34 4.20 -9.39
CA THR A 749 21.76 4.32 -8.04
C THR A 749 22.74 4.95 -7.04
N PRO A 750 22.31 5.90 -6.18
CA PRO A 750 23.10 6.36 -5.03
C PRO A 750 23.30 5.28 -3.96
N TYR A 751 24.27 5.47 -3.07
CA TYR A 751 24.52 4.57 -1.93
C TYR A 751 23.31 4.47 -0.98
N PRO A 752 22.90 3.26 -0.57
CA PRO A 752 21.83 3.08 0.42
C PRO A 752 22.34 3.33 1.85
N THR A 753 21.60 4.11 2.64
CA THR A 753 21.82 4.25 4.09
C THR A 753 21.35 2.99 4.81
N TYR A 754 22.22 2.35 5.58
CA TYR A 754 21.91 1.08 6.27
C TYR A 754 21.17 1.30 7.60
N VAL A 755 19.97 0.75 7.71
CA VAL A 755 19.25 0.57 8.99
C VAL A 755 19.59 -0.83 9.52
N PRO A 756 20.04 -0.98 10.78
CA PRO A 756 20.38 -2.29 11.33
C PRO A 756 19.14 -3.16 11.58
N PRO A 757 19.24 -4.49 11.38
CA PRO A 757 18.17 -5.43 11.75
C PRO A 757 18.01 -5.52 13.29
N PRO A 758 16.84 -5.96 13.79
CA PRO A 758 16.64 -6.19 15.21
C PRO A 758 17.54 -7.32 15.74
N MET A 759 18.05 -7.13 16.96
CA MET A 759 18.85 -8.14 17.68
C MET A 759 18.00 -9.36 18.07
N PRO A 760 18.54 -10.59 18.04
CA PRO A 760 17.88 -11.76 18.60
C PRO A 760 17.70 -11.64 20.11
N THR A 761 16.46 -11.49 20.60
CA THR A 761 16.14 -11.39 22.02
C THR A 761 16.06 -12.77 22.68
N ALA A 762 17.21 -13.40 22.93
CA ALA A 762 17.29 -14.77 23.45
C ALA A 762 18.40 -15.05 24.49
N TYR A 763 18.86 -14.05 25.26
CA TYR A 763 19.63 -14.32 26.49
C TYR A 763 19.48 -13.18 27.51
N ASN A 764 19.11 -13.49 28.76
CA ASN A 764 19.08 -12.53 29.87
C ASN A 764 19.68 -13.15 31.15
N PRO A 765 20.98 -12.93 31.43
CA PRO A 765 21.68 -13.63 32.51
C PRO A 765 21.45 -13.05 33.92
N TYR A 766 20.56 -12.07 34.11
CA TYR A 766 20.38 -11.37 35.40
C TYR A 766 19.12 -11.75 36.19
N ALA A 767 18.39 -12.80 35.77
CA ALA A 767 17.09 -13.17 36.33
C ALA A 767 17.11 -14.00 37.64
N THR A 768 18.18 -13.95 38.46
CA THR A 768 18.16 -14.42 39.87
C THR A 768 19.32 -13.84 40.70
N MET A 769 19.01 -13.07 41.76
CA MET A 769 19.58 -13.11 43.13
C MET A 769 19.27 -11.80 43.90
N PRO A 770 19.07 -11.83 45.23
CA PRO A 770 18.69 -10.65 46.02
C PRO A 770 19.90 -9.83 46.50
N TYR A 771 19.76 -8.51 46.56
CA TYR A 771 20.77 -7.60 47.11
C TYR A 771 20.61 -7.38 48.63
N PRO A 772 21.68 -7.52 49.45
CA PRO A 772 21.71 -7.08 50.84
C PRO A 772 22.01 -5.57 50.95
N THR A 773 21.70 -4.98 52.10
CA THR A 773 21.87 -3.54 52.38
C THR A 773 23.20 -3.20 53.04
N GLN A 774 23.85 -2.08 52.65
CA GLN A 774 24.03 -0.91 53.53
C GLN A 774 24.82 0.28 52.92
N ALA A 775 24.44 1.49 53.38
CA ALA A 775 25.24 2.71 53.65
C ALA A 775 26.28 3.26 52.64
N GLY A 776 26.15 4.55 52.26
CA GLY A 776 27.19 5.24 51.47
C GLY A 776 26.96 6.70 51.05
N TYR A 777 26.59 7.61 51.97
CA TYR A 777 26.74 9.10 51.91
C TYR A 777 26.38 9.89 50.61
N ASN A 778 25.46 10.87 50.73
CA ASN A 778 25.29 11.95 49.75
C ASN A 778 24.93 13.29 50.45
N PRO A 779 25.61 14.44 50.19
CA PRO A 779 25.40 15.69 50.95
C PRO A 779 24.72 16.83 50.17
N TYR A 780 23.55 17.31 50.66
CA TYR A 780 22.88 18.61 50.34
C TYR A 780 22.45 18.81 48.86
N GLN A 781 21.38 19.53 48.47
CA GLN A 781 20.11 20.00 49.06
C GLN A 781 19.19 20.41 47.86
N SER A 782 17.88 20.72 47.92
CA SER A 782 16.88 20.89 49.01
C SER A 782 15.46 20.63 48.42
N MET A 783 14.39 21.17 49.05
CA MET A 783 13.02 21.31 48.52
C MET A 783 12.46 22.68 48.93
N PRO A 784 11.26 23.09 48.43
CA PRO A 784 10.08 22.91 49.29
C PRO A 784 8.84 22.28 48.60
N GLN A 785 8.15 21.41 49.35
CA GLN A 785 6.71 21.13 49.19
C GLN A 785 5.88 22.29 49.84
N ALA A 786 4.55 22.35 49.93
CA ALA A 786 3.51 21.34 50.23
C ALA A 786 2.10 22.00 50.04
N PRO A 787 0.94 21.43 50.45
CA PRO A 787 0.69 20.19 51.19
C PRO A 787 -0.41 19.26 50.63
N TYR A 788 -0.78 18.26 51.44
CA TYR A 788 -1.50 17.01 51.10
C TYR A 788 -2.80 16.85 51.93
N GLY A 789 -3.71 15.97 51.50
CA GLY A 789 -4.84 15.48 52.33
C GLY A 789 -6.07 15.09 51.50
N GLY A 790 -6.80 14.00 51.78
CA GLY A 790 -6.65 12.96 52.81
C GLY A 790 -7.58 11.75 52.57
N TYR A 791 -7.53 10.74 53.45
CA TYR A 791 -8.31 9.48 53.35
C TYR A 791 -9.83 9.67 53.59
N ALA A 792 -10.69 8.95 52.84
CA ALA A 792 -12.05 8.57 53.29
C ALA A 792 -12.70 7.39 52.51
N THR A 793 -12.98 6.29 53.23
CA THR A 793 -14.15 5.38 53.20
C THR A 793 -15.05 5.18 51.95
N LEU A 794 -15.35 3.89 51.69
CA LEU A 794 -16.59 3.40 51.05
C LEU A 794 -17.88 3.87 51.77
N PRO A 795 -18.99 4.03 51.02
CA PRO A 795 -20.35 3.82 51.53
C PRO A 795 -21.07 2.63 50.86
N ARG A 796 -22.03 2.05 51.59
CA ARG A 796 -23.00 1.02 51.16
C ARG A 796 -24.42 1.61 51.29
N TYR A 797 -25.45 0.84 50.92
CA TYR A 797 -26.87 1.25 50.75
C TYR A 797 -27.14 1.99 49.42
N GLY A 798 -28.35 1.92 48.85
CA GLY A 798 -29.53 1.14 49.26
C GLY A 798 -30.64 1.24 48.21
N GLY A 799 -31.50 0.23 48.08
CA GLY A 799 -32.50 0.15 47.00
C GLY A 799 -33.89 0.66 47.38
N THR A 800 -34.60 1.21 46.40
CA THR A 800 -36.06 1.43 46.40
C THR A 800 -36.62 1.14 45.00
N GLN A 801 -37.89 0.69 44.93
CA GLN A 801 -38.57 0.26 43.70
C GLN A 801 -39.28 1.42 42.95
N PRO A 802 -39.76 1.21 41.71
CA PRO A 802 -40.15 2.28 40.78
C PRO A 802 -41.67 2.58 40.78
N PRO A 803 -42.11 3.56 39.97
CA PRO A 803 -43.45 3.60 39.39
C PRO A 803 -43.45 3.26 37.88
N HIS A 804 -44.62 2.88 37.37
CA HIS A 804 -44.85 2.54 35.96
C HIS A 804 -44.89 3.76 35.03
N GLY A 805 -44.53 3.55 33.75
CA GLY A 805 -44.82 4.44 32.63
C GLY A 805 -44.82 3.64 31.32
N GLN A 806 -45.87 3.72 30.52
CA GLN A 806 -46.11 2.85 29.35
C GLN A 806 -46.39 3.66 28.08
N ASN A 807 -46.06 3.08 26.94
CA ASN A 807 -46.47 3.46 25.58
C ASN A 807 -45.82 4.70 24.92
N PRO A 808 -45.86 4.79 23.56
CA PRO A 808 -44.72 5.27 22.79
C PRO A 808 -45.00 6.43 21.82
N TRP A 809 -43.92 6.93 21.23
CA TRP A 809 -43.86 7.61 19.92
C TRP A 809 -42.60 7.13 19.18
#